data_AF-A0A1C6VR31-F1
#
_entry.id   AF-A0A1C6VR31-F1
#
_cell.length_a   1.000
_cell.length_b   1.000
_cell.length_c   1.000
_cell.angle_alpha   90.00
_cell.angle_beta   90.00
_cell.angle_gamma   90.00
#
_symmetry.space_group_name_H-M   'P 1'
#
loop_
_entity.id
_entity.type
_entity.pdbx_description
1 polymer ?
#
loop_
_entity_poly.entity_id
_entity_poly.type
_entity_poly.pdbx_seq_one_letter_code
_entity_poly.pdbx_strand_id
1 'polypeptide(L)'
;MSRLASAYGQAVAAHRAARTHLDTARRALAGQLPQAGPVGTGELVTRLAALGGALATPTPGATPVAVAPVPVRVGEASTPDGGFPVLVPLGGGHHLAVDADARDPRVAGLLRALVLRLLATAPAGGVRVAGIDTAALGATFGPLRPLVDAGVLDPPATGEAEVAEVLDAAERHARTARHTGRPDQELLLVVAASAPPPREAARLAALTHAGPAAAVCVLAAGWQTAAPATPAPQLGATTMIRLTERYAHIGDPHGAPFSHDGTGLAAPVLLDGDPPAASVAALAAHLGAAARRSDAVGFAELLPERRWVESAGNGLRTVVGRSGRDRVTVAFDDATPHWLVGGRTGAGKTVFLLDVLYGLAARYSPAELQLYLLDFKEGVSFTEFVPTPRDPSWLPHARAVGIESDREYGVAVLRELRRELSRRATTLKRHGVTKLADLPRDTPVPRIVAVIDEFHVLLAGNDALARESVDLLEELARKGRSYGVHLVLASQSMTGVEALYGRAEAIFGQFALRVALPGGGGVLDPLNEAAQTLPVGSAVLNTAAGAVGADTVVRFPDAHAAAGELAGLRHELWQARPAGARSPSVFKGYEAAHVEDDPTFAGLRPGGRRPLALVGRTVDVEGTSALFMMDVTPGRHLAVVGTSVTGAEVLRAATLSLARQHAPGDARFLLAPLVTAAEPAAADTAATLVAAGHPVDRLDAADLRRHVGALAAGSSVPAGSPGVAGLPGVAGLSVPAVSPGVATASVPAGSAGAAESRTYLVVFGMDAASGVLAAADPDTFRSGHDDLRTLLRQGPGQGVHLLGWWRGLRRLADDLGGAHNRDDVACLVALNVPGAELGLHLGVHDLAYAPRPDRALLIDRHDQRIRLIVPFARDGHGPDGED
;
A
#
# COMPACT_ATOMS: atom_id res chain seq x y z
N MET A 1 -33.71 66.14 -15.76
CA MET A 1 -33.18 65.91 -17.12
C MET A 1 -31.89 66.70 -17.46
N SER A 2 -31.47 67.75 -16.73
CA SER A 2 -30.31 68.58 -17.16
C SER A 2 -28.90 68.02 -16.88
N ARG A 3 -28.71 67.15 -15.87
CA ARG A 3 -27.37 66.59 -15.57
C ARG A 3 -26.87 65.55 -16.57
N LEU A 4 -27.77 64.75 -17.14
CA LEU A 4 -27.41 63.68 -18.10
C LEU A 4 -27.07 64.26 -19.49
N ALA A 5 -27.78 65.32 -19.90
CA ALA A 5 -27.46 66.09 -21.11
C ALA A 5 -26.10 66.82 -20.99
N SER A 6 -25.78 67.34 -19.80
CA SER A 6 -24.48 67.98 -19.54
C SER A 6 -23.32 66.97 -19.55
N ALA A 7 -23.50 65.79 -18.95
CA ALA A 7 -22.49 64.74 -18.95
C ALA A 7 -22.25 64.15 -20.35
N TYR A 8 -23.32 63.96 -21.13
CA TYR A 8 -23.21 63.53 -22.53
C TYR A 8 -22.54 64.60 -23.40
N GLY A 9 -22.89 65.87 -23.21
CA GLY A 9 -22.24 66.99 -23.89
C GLY A 9 -20.75 67.08 -23.57
N GLN A 10 -20.36 66.87 -22.31
CA GLN A 10 -18.97 66.83 -21.89
C GLN A 10 -18.23 65.61 -22.45
N ALA A 11 -18.85 64.44 -22.48
CA ALA A 11 -18.25 63.23 -23.07
C ALA A 11 -18.05 63.37 -24.59
N VAL A 12 -19.02 63.96 -25.31
CA VAL A 12 -18.91 64.23 -26.75
C VAL A 12 -17.86 65.30 -27.03
N ALA A 13 -17.79 66.35 -26.21
CA ALA A 13 -16.76 67.38 -26.33
C ALA A 13 -15.36 66.82 -26.06
N ALA A 14 -15.20 65.98 -25.02
CA ALA A 14 -13.95 65.30 -24.71
C ALA A 14 -13.54 64.32 -25.82
N HIS A 15 -14.49 63.57 -26.39
CA HIS A 15 -14.24 62.67 -27.51
C HIS A 15 -13.81 63.42 -28.77
N ARG A 16 -14.46 64.56 -29.08
CA ARG A 16 -14.06 65.41 -30.21
C ARG A 16 -12.68 66.02 -29.98
N ALA A 17 -12.40 66.55 -28.78
CA ALA A 17 -11.09 67.07 -28.44
C ALA A 17 -9.99 66.01 -28.52
N ALA A 18 -10.26 64.79 -28.04
CA ALA A 18 -9.33 63.65 -28.15
C ALA A 18 -9.09 63.24 -29.61
N ARG A 19 -10.13 63.21 -30.46
CA ARG A 19 -9.98 62.98 -31.90
C ARG A 19 -9.16 64.07 -32.58
N THR A 20 -9.42 65.34 -32.29
CA THR A 20 -8.65 66.45 -32.87
C THR A 20 -7.20 66.43 -32.40
N HIS A 21 -6.94 66.04 -31.15
CA HIS A 21 -5.58 65.87 -30.63
C HIS A 21 -4.87 64.68 -31.29
N LEU A 22 -5.56 63.55 -31.48
CA LEU A 22 -5.04 62.39 -32.21
C LEU A 22 -4.74 62.74 -33.69
N ASP A 23 -5.62 63.48 -34.35
CA ASP A 23 -5.44 63.88 -35.75
C ASP A 23 -4.34 64.95 -35.91
N THR A 24 -4.14 65.80 -34.90
CA THR A 24 -3.02 66.74 -34.86
C THR A 24 -1.70 66.03 -34.56
N ALA A 25 -1.70 65.08 -33.62
CA ALA A 25 -0.54 64.24 -33.31
C ALA A 25 -0.15 63.34 -34.49
N ARG A 26 -1.12 62.77 -35.22
CA ARG A 26 -0.88 62.01 -36.46
C ARG A 26 -0.27 62.88 -37.55
N ARG A 27 -0.75 64.12 -37.72
CA ARG A 27 -0.16 65.07 -38.69
C ARG A 27 1.23 65.54 -38.29
N ALA A 28 1.47 65.75 -37.00
CA ALA A 28 2.79 66.09 -36.47
C ALA A 28 3.78 64.92 -36.62
N LEU A 29 3.37 63.68 -36.31
CA LEU A 29 4.17 62.48 -36.56
C LEU A 29 4.41 62.23 -38.06
N ALA A 30 3.40 62.47 -38.91
CA ALA A 30 3.55 62.36 -40.36
C ALA A 30 4.51 63.40 -40.95
N GLY A 31 4.69 64.55 -40.28
CA GLY A 31 5.66 65.58 -40.65
C GLY A 31 7.07 65.40 -40.06
N GLN A 32 7.23 64.52 -39.05
CA GLN A 32 8.52 64.25 -38.38
C GLN A 32 9.13 62.89 -38.73
N LEU A 33 8.39 62.01 -39.43
CA LEU A 33 8.97 60.83 -40.04
C LEU A 33 9.73 61.25 -41.32
N PRO A 34 10.96 60.76 -41.55
CA PRO A 34 11.62 60.95 -42.83
C PRO A 34 10.68 60.45 -43.93
N GLN A 35 10.33 61.29 -44.91
CA GLN A 35 9.72 60.79 -46.14
C GLN A 35 10.78 59.94 -46.84
N ALA A 36 10.72 58.62 -46.63
CA ALA A 36 11.39 57.69 -47.50
C ALA A 36 10.82 57.92 -48.90
N GLY A 37 11.69 58.18 -49.89
CA GLY A 37 11.30 58.10 -51.30
C GLY A 37 10.68 56.72 -51.59
N PRO A 38 10.03 56.54 -52.74
CA PRO A 38 9.48 55.23 -53.11
C PRO A 38 10.58 54.17 -53.03
N VAL A 39 10.51 53.33 -52.00
CA VAL A 39 11.36 52.15 -51.83
C VAL A 39 11.08 51.30 -53.07
N GLY A 40 12.10 51.09 -53.91
CA GLY A 40 11.93 50.22 -55.08
C GLY A 40 11.43 48.85 -54.61
N THR A 41 10.50 48.23 -55.34
CA THR A 41 9.88 46.94 -54.96
C THR A 41 10.93 45.88 -54.55
N GLY A 42 12.09 45.86 -55.22
CA GLY A 42 13.22 44.99 -54.85
C GLY A 42 13.90 45.30 -53.51
N GLU A 43 13.97 46.57 -53.07
CA GLU A 43 14.47 46.93 -51.74
C GLU A 43 13.48 46.48 -50.65
N LEU A 44 12.17 46.59 -50.90
CA LEU A 44 11.14 46.07 -50.00
C LEU A 44 11.21 44.53 -49.88
N VAL A 45 11.32 43.82 -51.01
CA VAL A 45 11.48 42.36 -51.03
C VAL A 45 12.74 41.92 -50.28
N THR A 46 13.86 42.62 -50.47
CA THR A 46 15.11 42.33 -49.75
C THR A 46 14.96 42.52 -48.24
N ARG A 47 14.29 43.61 -47.80
CA ARG A 47 14.02 43.86 -46.38
C ARG A 47 13.08 42.81 -45.78
N LEU A 48 12.05 42.40 -46.53
CA LEU A 48 11.13 41.34 -46.10
C LEU A 48 11.83 39.98 -46.02
N ALA A 49 12.73 39.67 -46.96
CA ALA A 49 13.53 38.45 -46.92
C ALA A 49 14.46 38.42 -45.69
N ALA A 50 15.15 39.53 -45.40
CA ALA A 50 16.02 39.63 -44.23
C ALA A 50 15.25 39.55 -42.91
N LEU A 51 14.16 40.32 -42.78
CA LEU A 51 13.33 40.35 -41.57
C LEU A 51 12.63 39.00 -41.35
N GLY A 52 12.04 38.46 -42.41
CA GLY A 52 11.36 37.18 -42.38
C GLY A 52 12.32 36.03 -42.09
N GLY A 53 13.54 36.06 -42.61
CA GLY A 53 14.59 35.10 -42.27
C GLY A 53 14.96 35.12 -40.78
N ALA A 54 15.15 36.32 -40.21
CA ALA A 54 15.46 36.48 -38.79
C ALA A 54 14.31 36.02 -37.86
N LEU A 55 13.05 36.30 -38.25
CA LEU A 55 11.87 35.89 -37.48
C LEU A 55 11.49 34.42 -37.67
N ALA A 56 11.84 33.80 -38.80
CA ALA A 56 11.59 32.38 -39.09
C ALA A 56 12.50 31.42 -38.31
N THR A 57 13.52 31.94 -37.64
CA THR A 57 14.45 31.17 -36.77
C THR A 57 14.28 31.55 -35.29
N PRO A 58 13.10 31.33 -34.70
CA PRO A 58 12.91 31.54 -33.27
C PRO A 58 13.87 30.67 -32.44
N THR A 59 14.26 31.17 -31.26
CA THR A 59 15.12 30.42 -30.33
C THR A 59 14.42 29.12 -29.93
N PRO A 60 14.99 27.94 -30.28
CA PRO A 60 14.37 26.66 -29.97
C PRO A 60 14.15 26.49 -28.46
N GLY A 61 12.98 25.98 -28.06
CA GLY A 61 12.72 25.59 -26.68
C GLY A 61 12.54 26.72 -25.66
N ALA A 62 12.46 27.98 -26.07
CA ALA A 62 12.50 29.13 -25.16
C ALA A 62 11.25 30.03 -25.20
N THR A 63 10.33 29.84 -26.16
CA THR A 63 9.26 30.80 -26.43
C THR A 63 7.91 30.35 -25.83
N PRO A 64 7.30 31.09 -24.89
CA PRO A 64 6.01 30.73 -24.30
C PRO A 64 4.84 31.02 -25.26
N VAL A 65 4.59 30.09 -26.18
CA VAL A 65 3.58 30.18 -27.26
C VAL A 65 2.13 30.28 -26.77
N ALA A 66 1.86 29.94 -25.50
CA ALA A 66 0.52 29.98 -24.93
C ALA A 66 0.05 31.41 -24.61
N VAL A 67 0.97 32.33 -24.30
CA VAL A 67 0.66 33.66 -23.78
C VAL A 67 0.77 34.73 -24.86
N ALA A 68 1.72 34.58 -25.80
CA ALA A 68 1.96 35.52 -26.88
C ALA A 68 1.97 34.82 -28.25
N PRO A 69 1.45 35.47 -29.31
CA PRO A 69 1.54 34.93 -30.66
C PRO A 69 3.01 34.88 -31.12
N VAL A 70 3.37 33.78 -31.76
CA VAL A 70 4.71 33.56 -32.33
C VAL A 70 4.60 33.61 -33.85
N PRO A 71 5.52 34.29 -34.55
CA PRO A 71 5.55 34.29 -36.01
C PRO A 71 6.01 32.91 -36.51
N VAL A 72 5.12 32.16 -37.16
CA VAL A 72 5.41 30.83 -37.69
C VAL A 72 5.38 30.86 -39.21
N ARG A 73 6.43 30.33 -39.85
CA ARG A 73 6.52 30.23 -41.31
C ARG A 73 5.47 29.27 -41.86
N VAL A 74 4.79 29.68 -42.92
CA VAL A 74 3.82 28.87 -43.67
C VAL A 74 4.27 28.57 -45.10
N GLY A 75 5.16 29.39 -45.66
CA GLY A 75 5.58 29.27 -47.04
C GLY A 75 6.50 30.40 -47.48
N GLU A 76 6.74 30.48 -48.78
CA GLU A 76 7.55 31.51 -49.42
C GLU A 76 6.71 32.29 -50.43
N ALA A 77 6.65 33.61 -50.26
CA ALA A 77 6.08 34.52 -51.24
C ALA A 77 7.07 34.69 -52.39
N SER A 78 6.59 34.53 -53.62
CA SER A 78 7.41 34.70 -54.82
C SER A 78 7.03 35.97 -55.56
N THR A 79 8.02 36.76 -55.94
CA THR A 79 7.86 38.01 -56.70
C THR A 79 8.89 38.06 -57.83
N PRO A 80 8.70 38.91 -58.86
CA PRO A 80 9.71 39.11 -59.89
C PRO A 80 11.08 39.58 -59.35
N ASP A 81 11.08 40.29 -58.22
CA ASP A 81 12.28 40.87 -57.60
C ASP A 81 12.93 39.94 -56.56
N GLY A 82 12.40 38.72 -56.38
CA GLY A 82 12.89 37.73 -55.41
C GLY A 82 11.80 37.15 -54.52
N GLY A 83 12.20 36.30 -53.57
CA GLY A 83 11.30 35.65 -52.63
C GLY A 83 11.52 36.10 -51.18
N PHE A 84 10.49 35.97 -50.35
CA PHE A 84 10.59 36.19 -48.91
C PHE A 84 9.66 35.23 -48.13
N PRO A 85 10.04 34.80 -46.92
CA PRO A 85 9.22 33.87 -46.15
C PRO A 85 7.97 34.56 -45.59
N VAL A 86 6.84 33.87 -45.67
CA VAL A 86 5.57 34.34 -45.10
C VAL A 86 5.38 33.72 -43.73
N LEU A 87 5.15 34.58 -42.73
CA LEU A 87 4.97 34.22 -41.33
C LEU A 87 3.56 34.61 -40.90
N VAL A 88 2.91 33.75 -40.12
CA VAL A 88 1.59 34.00 -39.53
C VAL A 88 1.68 33.91 -38.00
N PRO A 89 0.93 34.73 -37.25
CA PRO A 89 0.89 34.61 -35.80
C PRO A 89 0.13 33.36 -35.39
N LEU A 90 0.76 32.48 -34.61
CA LEU A 90 0.10 31.31 -33.99
C LEU A 90 0.35 31.29 -32.49
N GLY A 91 -0.62 30.78 -31.72
CA GLY A 91 -0.59 30.86 -30.26
C GLY A 91 -1.06 32.23 -29.75
N GLY A 92 -1.08 32.42 -28.43
CA GLY A 92 -1.61 33.65 -27.82
C GLY A 92 -3.00 34.07 -28.33
N GLY A 93 -3.89 33.10 -28.56
CA GLY A 93 -5.25 33.32 -29.06
C GLY A 93 -5.37 33.55 -30.58
N HIS A 94 -4.32 33.29 -31.36
CA HIS A 94 -4.35 33.34 -32.82
C HIS A 94 -4.38 31.93 -33.42
N HIS A 95 -5.18 31.77 -34.46
CA HIS A 95 -5.51 30.49 -35.09
C HIS A 95 -5.25 30.54 -36.60
N LEU A 96 -5.30 29.40 -37.29
CA LEU A 96 -5.19 29.33 -38.74
C LEU A 96 -6.22 28.37 -39.32
N ALA A 97 -6.79 28.74 -40.47
CA ALA A 97 -7.66 27.85 -41.22
C ALA A 97 -7.38 27.88 -42.72
N VAL A 98 -7.58 26.73 -43.37
CA VAL A 98 -7.39 26.51 -44.81
C VAL A 98 -8.72 26.08 -45.42
N ASP A 99 -9.08 26.62 -46.59
CA ASP A 99 -10.33 26.29 -47.27
C ASP A 99 -10.35 24.88 -47.92
N ALA A 100 -9.18 24.28 -48.11
CA ALA A 100 -8.97 22.92 -48.61
C ALA A 100 -8.65 21.92 -47.49
N ASP A 101 -9.03 20.66 -47.70
CA ASP A 101 -8.83 19.50 -46.81
C ASP A 101 -7.39 18.95 -46.93
N ALA A 102 -6.88 18.30 -45.88
CA ALA A 102 -5.58 17.61 -45.86
C ALA A 102 -5.48 16.40 -46.81
N ARG A 103 -6.56 15.99 -47.48
CA ARG A 103 -6.48 15.15 -48.67
C ARG A 103 -5.65 15.80 -49.79
N ASP A 104 -5.55 17.13 -49.81
CA ASP A 104 -4.54 17.83 -50.62
C ASP A 104 -3.16 17.74 -49.90
N PRO A 105 -2.14 17.15 -50.55
CA PRO A 105 -0.84 16.94 -49.92
C PRO A 105 -0.14 18.24 -49.49
N ARG A 106 -0.47 19.38 -50.12
CA ARG A 106 0.07 20.70 -49.73
C ARG A 106 -0.47 21.14 -48.38
N VAL A 107 -1.75 20.88 -48.11
CA VAL A 107 -2.39 21.17 -46.83
C VAL A 107 -1.88 20.21 -45.76
N ALA A 108 -1.77 18.93 -46.09
CA ALA A 108 -1.22 17.92 -45.19
C ALA A 108 0.21 18.27 -44.75
N GLY A 109 1.08 18.63 -45.70
CA GLY A 109 2.46 19.05 -45.45
C GLY A 109 2.53 20.32 -44.60
N LEU A 110 1.69 21.31 -44.91
CA LEU A 110 1.59 22.55 -44.12
C LEU A 110 1.23 22.27 -42.66
N LEU A 111 0.16 21.50 -42.39
CA LEU A 111 -0.28 21.19 -41.03
C LEU A 111 0.85 20.51 -40.23
N ARG A 112 1.54 19.54 -40.84
CA ARG A 112 2.68 18.86 -40.20
C ARG A 112 3.86 19.80 -39.94
N ALA A 113 4.18 20.68 -40.88
CA ALA A 113 5.24 21.67 -40.71
C ALA A 113 4.92 22.67 -39.58
N LEU A 114 3.66 23.12 -39.49
CA LEU A 114 3.20 24.01 -38.42
C LEU A 114 3.26 23.34 -37.05
N VAL A 115 2.80 22.09 -36.94
CA VAL A 115 2.92 21.29 -35.71
C VAL A 115 4.39 21.18 -35.29
N LEU A 116 5.28 20.81 -36.22
CA LEU A 116 6.69 20.64 -35.91
C LEU A 116 7.35 21.96 -35.45
N ARG A 117 7.03 23.08 -36.09
CA ARG A 117 7.58 24.40 -35.73
C ARG A 117 7.07 24.89 -34.38
N LEU A 118 5.80 24.71 -34.07
CA LEU A 118 5.24 25.07 -32.76
C LEU A 118 5.86 24.21 -31.64
N LEU A 119 6.04 22.92 -31.87
CA LEU A 119 6.72 22.03 -30.93
C LEU A 119 8.20 22.38 -30.73
N ALA A 120 8.91 22.79 -31.80
CA ALA A 120 10.33 23.16 -31.72
C ALA A 120 10.56 24.53 -31.06
N THR A 121 9.58 25.42 -31.10
CA THR A 121 9.68 26.78 -30.53
C THR A 121 9.33 26.85 -29.06
N ALA A 122 8.34 26.06 -28.64
CA ALA A 122 7.91 25.99 -27.27
C ALA A 122 8.93 25.26 -26.38
N PRO A 123 9.06 25.64 -25.10
CA PRO A 123 9.69 24.80 -24.09
C PRO A 123 9.13 23.38 -24.14
N ALA A 124 9.92 22.38 -23.74
CA ALA A 124 9.41 21.01 -23.69
C ALA A 124 8.21 20.90 -22.75
N GLY A 125 7.10 20.34 -23.23
CA GLY A 125 5.81 20.35 -22.54
C GLY A 125 5.04 21.68 -22.64
N GLY A 126 5.53 22.68 -23.35
CA GLY A 126 4.81 23.95 -23.56
C GLY A 126 3.63 23.83 -24.52
N VAL A 127 3.59 22.77 -25.34
CA VAL A 127 2.54 22.51 -26.33
C VAL A 127 2.11 21.05 -26.25
N ARG A 128 0.80 20.83 -26.21
CA ARG A 128 0.17 19.52 -26.44
C ARG A 128 -0.61 19.55 -27.74
N VAL A 129 -0.55 18.47 -28.51
CA VAL A 129 -1.19 18.40 -29.83
C VAL A 129 -2.29 17.35 -29.81
N ALA A 130 -3.51 17.77 -30.17
CA ALA A 130 -4.66 16.90 -30.37
C ALA A 130 -5.04 16.89 -31.86
N GLY A 131 -4.83 15.74 -32.52
CA GLY A 131 -5.14 15.57 -33.94
C GLY A 131 -6.57 15.07 -34.17
N ILE A 132 -7.21 15.56 -35.23
CA ILE A 132 -8.49 15.08 -35.76
C ILE A 132 -8.29 14.80 -37.25
N ASP A 133 -8.47 13.56 -37.67
CA ASP A 133 -8.33 13.14 -39.07
C ASP A 133 -9.34 12.05 -39.43
N THR A 134 -10.60 12.45 -39.53
CA THR A 134 -11.70 11.57 -39.95
C THR A 134 -11.69 11.33 -41.46
N ALA A 135 -11.11 12.23 -42.26
CA ALA A 135 -11.13 12.14 -43.72
C ALA A 135 -10.07 11.17 -44.28
N ALA A 136 -8.90 11.09 -43.65
CA ALA A 136 -7.81 10.19 -44.06
C ALA A 136 -7.49 9.13 -42.99
N LEU A 137 -8.36 8.95 -41.99
CA LEU A 137 -8.26 7.94 -40.93
C LEU A 137 -6.89 7.95 -40.24
N GLY A 138 -6.40 9.14 -39.90
CA GLY A 138 -5.11 9.35 -39.23
C GLY A 138 -3.89 9.40 -40.16
N ALA A 139 -4.02 9.10 -41.45
CA ALA A 139 -2.90 9.08 -42.39
C ALA A 139 -2.20 10.45 -42.52
N THR A 140 -2.90 11.56 -42.29
CA THR A 140 -2.33 12.91 -42.29
C THR A 140 -1.23 13.07 -41.24
N PHE A 141 -1.36 12.38 -40.11
CA PHE A 141 -0.39 12.42 -39.00
C PHE A 141 0.67 11.31 -39.09
N GLY A 142 0.59 10.42 -40.09
CA GLY A 142 1.52 9.30 -40.27
C GLY A 142 3.00 9.69 -40.24
N PRO A 143 3.44 10.73 -40.98
CA PRO A 143 4.83 11.20 -40.92
C PRO A 143 5.28 11.77 -39.55
N LEU A 144 4.33 12.09 -38.67
CA LEU A 144 4.58 12.54 -37.29
C LEU A 144 4.59 11.38 -36.28
N ARG A 145 4.49 10.13 -36.73
CA ARG A 145 4.49 8.93 -35.86
C ARG A 145 5.60 8.90 -34.80
N PRO A 146 6.86 9.32 -35.08
CA PRO A 146 7.88 9.39 -34.03
C PRO A 146 7.50 10.26 -32.83
N LEU A 147 6.72 11.33 -33.03
CA LEU A 147 6.24 12.19 -31.94
C LEU A 147 5.12 11.51 -31.14
N VAL A 148 4.29 10.69 -31.79
CA VAL A 148 3.28 9.85 -31.13
C VAL A 148 3.97 8.79 -30.26
N ASP A 149 4.94 8.06 -30.84
CA ASP A 149 5.68 7.02 -30.13
C ASP A 149 6.51 7.60 -28.96
N ALA A 150 6.95 8.86 -29.08
CA ALA A 150 7.66 9.58 -28.03
C ALA A 150 6.74 10.14 -26.91
N GLY A 151 5.41 10.04 -27.05
CA GLY A 151 4.43 10.57 -26.09
C GLY A 151 4.29 12.09 -26.12
N VAL A 152 4.64 12.74 -27.24
CA VAL A 152 4.56 14.20 -27.42
C VAL A 152 3.25 14.62 -28.11
N LEU A 153 2.68 13.74 -28.92
CA LEU A 153 1.44 13.94 -29.68
C LEU A 153 0.48 12.77 -29.40
N ASP A 154 -0.77 13.07 -29.07
CA ASP A 154 -1.79 12.03 -28.86
C ASP A 154 -2.18 11.39 -30.20
N PRO A 155 -2.50 10.07 -30.24
CA PRO A 155 -3.04 9.45 -31.46
C PRO A 155 -4.21 10.28 -32.02
N PRO A 156 -4.25 10.56 -33.34
CA PRO A 156 -5.31 11.40 -33.89
C PRO A 156 -6.66 10.71 -33.78
N ALA A 157 -7.70 11.46 -33.44
CA ALA A 157 -9.07 11.00 -33.47
C ALA A 157 -9.51 10.72 -34.92
N THR A 158 -10.04 9.54 -35.15
CA THR A 158 -10.46 9.05 -36.47
C THR A 158 -11.97 8.77 -36.55
N GLY A 159 -12.63 8.54 -35.40
CA GLY A 159 -14.08 8.34 -35.30
C GLY A 159 -14.84 9.49 -34.62
N GLU A 160 -16.17 9.53 -34.76
CA GLU A 160 -17.02 10.59 -34.19
C GLU A 160 -16.94 10.66 -32.65
N ALA A 161 -16.92 9.51 -31.96
CA ALA A 161 -16.80 9.46 -30.51
C ALA A 161 -15.45 10.02 -30.03
N GLU A 162 -14.35 9.61 -30.66
CA GLU A 162 -13.00 10.11 -30.38
C GLU A 162 -12.90 11.63 -30.62
N VAL A 163 -13.52 12.13 -31.69
CA VAL A 163 -13.58 13.58 -31.97
C VAL A 163 -14.32 14.32 -30.86
N ALA A 164 -15.45 13.77 -30.39
CA ALA A 164 -16.21 14.37 -29.29
C ALA A 164 -15.38 14.41 -28.00
N GLU A 165 -14.63 13.36 -27.68
CA GLU A 165 -13.73 13.29 -26.52
C GLU A 165 -12.58 14.29 -26.62
N VAL A 166 -11.96 14.43 -27.79
CA VAL A 166 -10.91 15.43 -28.04
C VAL A 166 -11.44 16.85 -27.80
N LEU A 167 -12.64 17.17 -28.30
CA LEU A 167 -13.25 18.48 -28.11
C LEU A 167 -13.69 18.71 -26.65
N ASP A 168 -14.20 17.68 -25.96
CA ASP A 168 -14.50 17.75 -24.53
C ASP A 168 -13.25 18.05 -23.70
N ALA A 169 -12.14 17.38 -24.03
CA ALA A 169 -10.84 17.62 -23.41
C ALA A 169 -10.33 19.04 -23.69
N ALA A 170 -10.50 19.54 -24.92
CA ALA A 170 -10.12 20.90 -25.30
C ALA A 170 -10.94 21.97 -24.57
N GLU A 171 -12.24 21.78 -24.42
CA GLU A 171 -13.11 22.67 -23.65
C GLU A 171 -12.78 22.65 -22.14
N ARG A 172 -12.43 21.48 -21.59
CA ARG A 172 -11.93 21.39 -20.20
C ARG A 172 -10.61 22.15 -20.05
N HIS A 173 -9.66 21.93 -20.96
CA HIS A 173 -8.37 22.65 -21.00
C HIS A 173 -8.56 24.16 -21.01
N ALA A 174 -9.39 24.67 -21.94
CA ALA A 174 -9.68 26.09 -22.08
C ALA A 174 -10.30 26.69 -20.80
N ARG A 175 -11.19 25.94 -20.12
CA ARG A 175 -11.77 26.36 -18.84
C ARG A 175 -10.70 26.42 -17.75
N THR A 176 -9.89 25.37 -17.59
CA THR A 176 -8.85 25.32 -16.56
C THR A 176 -7.78 26.40 -16.74
N ALA A 177 -7.32 26.63 -17.97
CA ALA A 177 -6.33 27.66 -18.29
C ALA A 177 -6.79 29.06 -17.84
N ARG A 178 -8.05 29.42 -18.15
CA ARG A 178 -8.64 30.71 -17.76
C ARG A 178 -8.70 30.94 -16.25
N HIS A 179 -8.87 29.89 -15.45
CA HIS A 179 -8.97 30.01 -14.00
C HIS A 179 -7.61 30.07 -13.31
N THR A 180 -6.57 29.47 -13.90
CA THR A 180 -5.24 29.39 -13.28
C THR A 180 -4.35 30.60 -13.56
N GLY A 181 -4.44 31.20 -14.75
CA GLY A 181 -3.75 32.46 -15.09
C GLY A 181 -2.21 32.40 -14.99
N ARG A 182 -1.61 31.22 -15.17
CA ARG A 182 -0.16 31.01 -14.99
C ARG A 182 0.63 31.39 -16.25
N PRO A 183 1.83 32.00 -16.10
CA PRO A 183 2.71 32.31 -17.24
C PRO A 183 3.26 31.06 -17.95
N ASP A 184 3.41 29.94 -17.23
CA ASP A 184 3.91 28.66 -17.77
C ASP A 184 2.79 27.72 -18.23
N GLN A 185 1.64 28.27 -18.62
CA GLN A 185 0.50 27.47 -19.09
C GLN A 185 0.81 26.78 -20.43
N GLU A 186 0.31 25.55 -20.58
CA GLU A 186 0.46 24.77 -21.80
C GLU A 186 -0.52 25.23 -22.89
N LEU A 187 -0.03 25.37 -24.12
CA LEU A 187 -0.86 25.58 -25.30
C LEU A 187 -1.42 24.23 -25.78
N LEU A 188 -2.75 24.10 -25.85
CA LEU A 188 -3.38 22.99 -26.56
C LEU A 188 -3.55 23.36 -28.03
N LEU A 189 -2.82 22.66 -28.90
CA LEU A 189 -2.90 22.77 -30.36
C LEU A 189 -3.88 21.73 -30.90
N VAL A 190 -5.07 22.17 -31.31
CA VAL A 190 -6.07 21.32 -31.95
C VAL A 190 -5.88 21.39 -33.47
N VAL A 191 -5.62 20.25 -34.10
CA VAL A 191 -5.32 20.17 -35.53
C VAL A 191 -6.37 19.32 -36.23
N ALA A 192 -7.29 19.96 -36.95
CA ALA A 192 -8.31 19.29 -37.74
C ALA A 192 -7.88 19.21 -39.21
N ALA A 193 -7.62 17.99 -39.68
CA ALA A 193 -7.18 17.69 -41.04
C ALA A 193 -8.30 17.88 -42.10
N SER A 194 -9.56 17.91 -41.65
CA SER A 194 -10.73 18.19 -42.47
C SER A 194 -11.79 18.91 -41.63
N ALA A 195 -12.80 19.48 -42.29
CA ALA A 195 -13.92 20.09 -41.58
C ALA A 195 -14.74 19.00 -40.88
N PRO A 196 -14.88 19.06 -39.54
CA PRO A 196 -15.66 18.06 -38.82
C PRO A 196 -17.17 18.25 -39.06
N PRO A 197 -18.02 17.30 -38.62
CA PRO A 197 -19.47 17.43 -38.73
C PRO A 197 -20.00 18.74 -38.09
N PRO A 198 -21.17 19.26 -38.52
CA PRO A 198 -21.63 20.60 -38.15
C PRO A 198 -21.64 20.92 -36.64
N ARG A 199 -22.02 19.94 -35.81
CA ARG A 199 -22.02 20.08 -34.34
C ARG A 199 -20.61 20.32 -33.80
N GLU A 200 -19.65 19.51 -34.26
CA GLU A 200 -18.26 19.56 -33.80
C GLU A 200 -17.52 20.75 -34.43
N ALA A 201 -17.88 21.14 -35.65
CA ALA A 201 -17.41 22.38 -36.26
C ALA A 201 -17.83 23.61 -35.43
N ALA A 202 -19.07 23.67 -34.95
CA ALA A 202 -19.51 24.77 -34.10
C ALA A 202 -18.70 24.87 -32.79
N ARG A 203 -18.34 23.73 -32.20
CA ARG A 203 -17.51 23.67 -30.98
C ARG A 203 -16.06 24.08 -31.25
N LEU A 204 -15.47 23.60 -32.35
CA LEU A 204 -14.13 24.00 -32.78
C LEU A 204 -14.06 25.51 -33.03
N ALA A 205 -15.10 26.08 -33.66
CA ALA A 205 -15.22 27.52 -33.84
C ALA A 205 -15.37 28.29 -32.52
N ALA A 206 -16.12 27.75 -31.55
CA ALA A 206 -16.23 28.36 -30.21
C ALA A 206 -14.87 28.42 -29.49
N LEU A 207 -14.01 27.40 -29.65
CA LEU A 207 -12.65 27.41 -29.10
C LEU A 207 -11.82 28.58 -29.65
N THR A 208 -11.99 28.95 -30.93
CA THR A 208 -11.28 30.10 -31.52
C THR A 208 -11.73 31.46 -30.99
N HIS A 209 -12.91 31.53 -30.36
CA HIS A 209 -13.40 32.74 -29.68
C HIS A 209 -12.98 32.81 -28.22
N ALA A 210 -12.26 31.79 -27.74
CA ALA A 210 -11.92 31.71 -26.33
C ALA A 210 -10.82 32.70 -25.90
N GLY A 211 -10.14 33.35 -26.85
CA GLY A 211 -9.11 34.35 -26.58
C GLY A 211 -7.83 33.78 -25.95
N PRO A 212 -6.81 34.63 -25.71
CA PRO A 212 -5.47 34.18 -25.33
C PRO A 212 -5.43 33.44 -23.98
N ALA A 213 -6.27 33.82 -23.02
CA ALA A 213 -6.33 33.19 -21.70
C ALA A 213 -6.81 31.72 -21.72
N ALA A 214 -7.38 31.25 -22.84
CA ALA A 214 -7.78 29.86 -22.98
C ALA A 214 -6.60 28.93 -23.31
N ALA A 215 -5.45 29.47 -23.73
CA ALA A 215 -4.29 28.68 -24.15
C ALA A 215 -4.64 27.57 -25.15
N VAL A 216 -5.48 27.89 -26.14
CA VAL A 216 -5.84 27.00 -27.25
C VAL A 216 -5.43 27.66 -28.57
N CYS A 217 -4.82 26.88 -29.46
CA CYS A 217 -4.57 27.25 -30.86
C CYS A 217 -5.25 26.20 -31.75
N VAL A 218 -5.87 26.64 -32.84
CA VAL A 218 -6.63 25.77 -33.75
C VAL A 218 -6.03 25.90 -35.13
N LEU A 219 -5.70 24.76 -35.74
CA LEU A 219 -5.35 24.64 -37.15
C LEU A 219 -6.47 23.84 -37.82
N ALA A 220 -7.28 24.48 -38.66
CA ALA A 220 -8.46 23.85 -39.27
C ALA A 220 -8.34 23.79 -40.80
N ALA A 221 -8.35 22.60 -41.39
CA ALA A 221 -8.44 22.41 -42.83
C ALA A 221 -9.89 22.16 -43.29
N GLY A 222 -10.18 22.44 -44.57
CA GLY A 222 -11.51 22.30 -45.18
C GLY A 222 -12.53 23.37 -44.78
N TRP A 223 -12.11 24.51 -44.20
CA TRP A 223 -13.01 25.53 -43.66
C TRP A 223 -13.48 26.52 -44.72
N GLN A 224 -14.59 26.20 -45.39
CA GLN A 224 -15.14 27.02 -46.47
C GLN A 224 -16.04 28.16 -45.95
N THR A 225 -15.71 29.41 -46.29
CA THR A 225 -16.43 30.61 -45.84
C THR A 225 -17.66 30.98 -46.68
N ALA A 226 -17.90 30.33 -47.83
CA ALA A 226 -18.91 30.76 -48.81
C ALA A 226 -19.62 29.61 -49.57
N ALA A 227 -19.96 28.50 -48.90
CA ALA A 227 -20.81 27.47 -49.52
C ALA A 227 -22.30 27.90 -49.48
N PRO A 228 -23.07 27.77 -50.58
CA PRO A 228 -24.40 28.39 -50.71
C PRO A 228 -25.54 27.70 -49.92
N ALA A 229 -25.35 26.50 -49.37
CA ALA A 229 -26.42 25.73 -48.71
C ALA A 229 -26.41 25.80 -47.17
N THR A 230 -25.23 25.90 -46.55
CA THR A 230 -25.06 26.05 -45.10
C THR A 230 -23.72 26.74 -44.82
N PRO A 231 -23.67 27.99 -44.33
CA PRO A 231 -22.42 28.66 -44.06
C PRO A 231 -21.69 27.98 -42.89
N ALA A 232 -20.37 27.78 -43.02
CA ALA A 232 -19.56 27.29 -41.91
C ALA A 232 -19.61 28.28 -40.72
N PRO A 233 -19.49 27.81 -39.47
CA PRO A 233 -19.42 28.70 -38.32
C PRO A 233 -18.29 29.72 -38.48
N GLN A 234 -18.54 30.96 -38.07
CA GLN A 234 -17.51 31.99 -38.10
C GLN A 234 -16.39 31.62 -37.11
N LEU A 235 -15.15 31.80 -37.52
CA LEU A 235 -13.98 31.63 -36.66
C LEU A 235 -13.58 32.96 -36.03
N GLY A 236 -12.91 32.90 -34.88
CA GLY A 236 -12.38 34.04 -34.14
C GLY A 236 -11.15 34.66 -34.80
N ALA A 237 -10.12 34.99 -34.02
CA ALA A 237 -8.86 35.58 -34.52
C ALA A 237 -8.05 34.56 -35.34
N THR A 238 -8.49 34.31 -36.57
CA THR A 238 -7.99 33.23 -37.43
C THR A 238 -7.46 33.79 -38.75
N THR A 239 -6.20 33.47 -39.06
CA THR A 239 -5.61 33.73 -40.39
C THR A 239 -6.16 32.72 -41.40
N MET A 240 -6.72 33.20 -42.51
CA MET A 240 -7.28 32.34 -43.55
C MET A 240 -6.27 32.12 -44.68
N ILE A 241 -6.11 30.86 -45.08
CA ILE A 241 -5.36 30.44 -46.26
C ILE A 241 -6.36 29.93 -47.30
N ARG A 242 -6.34 30.56 -48.47
CA ARG A 242 -7.14 30.16 -49.62
C ARG A 242 -6.26 29.50 -50.65
N LEU A 243 -6.48 28.21 -50.92
CA LEU A 243 -5.69 27.45 -51.85
C LEU A 243 -6.21 27.60 -53.29
N THR A 244 -5.31 27.90 -54.23
CA THR A 244 -5.60 27.85 -55.66
C THR A 244 -4.93 26.62 -56.29
N GLU A 245 -5.10 26.44 -57.60
CA GLU A 245 -4.42 25.37 -58.33
C GLU A 245 -2.89 25.45 -58.20
N ARG A 246 -2.31 26.66 -58.11
CA ARG A 246 -0.85 26.86 -58.20
C ARG A 246 -0.19 27.43 -56.95
N TYR A 247 -0.90 28.21 -56.14
CA TYR A 247 -0.36 28.89 -54.96
C TYR A 247 -1.45 29.20 -53.93
N ALA A 248 -1.07 29.67 -52.76
CA ALA A 248 -2.00 30.09 -51.72
C ALA A 248 -2.08 31.61 -51.60
N HIS A 249 -3.28 32.09 -51.25
CA HIS A 249 -3.49 33.45 -50.75
C HIS A 249 -3.66 33.39 -49.23
N ILE A 250 -3.10 34.37 -48.52
CA ILE A 250 -3.14 34.45 -47.06
C ILE A 250 -3.76 35.79 -46.66
N GLY A 251 -4.65 35.78 -45.68
CA GLY A 251 -5.44 36.94 -45.29
C GLY A 251 -5.80 37.02 -43.80
N ASP A 252 -5.87 38.26 -43.31
CA ASP A 252 -6.34 38.67 -41.97
C ASP A 252 -6.87 40.13 -42.09
N PRO A 253 -8.18 40.40 -41.92
CA PRO A 253 -9.22 39.56 -41.34
C PRO A 253 -9.89 38.58 -42.33
N HIS A 254 -10.74 37.70 -41.80
CA HIS A 254 -11.40 36.59 -42.50
C HIS A 254 -11.92 36.98 -43.90
N GLY A 255 -11.34 36.36 -44.93
CA GLY A 255 -11.81 36.47 -46.32
C GLY A 255 -11.19 37.59 -47.16
N ALA A 256 -10.34 38.45 -46.60
CA ALA A 256 -9.61 39.48 -47.36
C ALA A 256 -8.10 39.14 -47.41
N PRO A 257 -7.43 39.19 -48.57
CA PRO A 257 -5.96 39.19 -48.59
C PRO A 257 -5.43 40.39 -47.80
N PHE A 258 -4.17 40.35 -47.35
CA PHE A 258 -3.51 41.48 -46.66
C PHE A 258 -3.40 42.79 -47.47
N SER A 259 -4.05 42.90 -48.63
CA SER A 259 -4.19 44.12 -49.42
C SER A 259 -5.65 44.60 -49.41
N HIS A 260 -5.87 45.81 -48.89
CA HIS A 260 -7.19 46.46 -48.86
C HIS A 260 -7.49 47.30 -50.11
N ASP A 261 -6.48 47.56 -50.96
CA ASP A 261 -6.58 48.45 -52.14
C ASP A 261 -5.86 47.91 -53.40
N GLY A 262 -5.32 46.68 -53.35
CA GLY A 262 -4.58 46.08 -54.46
C GLY A 262 -3.15 46.58 -54.67
N THR A 263 -2.59 47.41 -53.78
CA THR A 263 -1.22 47.95 -53.91
C THR A 263 -0.20 47.40 -52.90
N GLY A 264 -0.65 46.58 -51.94
CA GLY A 264 0.23 45.67 -51.21
C GLY A 264 0.68 44.48 -52.08
N LEU A 265 1.83 43.88 -51.73
CA LEU A 265 2.38 42.72 -52.43
C LEU A 265 1.42 41.51 -52.35
N ALA A 266 0.54 41.39 -53.33
CA ALA A 266 -0.30 40.21 -53.57
C ALA A 266 0.57 39.08 -54.17
N ALA A 267 1.63 38.71 -53.46
CA ALA A 267 2.57 37.69 -53.91
C ALA A 267 1.93 36.30 -53.78
N PRO A 268 2.00 35.45 -54.82
CA PRO A 268 1.65 34.05 -54.69
C PRO A 268 2.54 33.39 -53.63
N VAL A 269 1.93 32.70 -52.67
CA VAL A 269 2.66 31.98 -51.61
C VAL A 269 2.72 30.51 -51.96
N LEU A 270 3.93 29.98 -52.06
CA LEU A 270 4.18 28.54 -52.12
C LEU A 270 4.26 28.02 -50.69
N LEU A 271 3.28 27.21 -50.29
CA LEU A 271 3.26 26.61 -48.96
C LEU A 271 4.46 25.69 -48.78
N ASP A 272 5.03 25.68 -47.58
CA ASP A 272 6.10 24.76 -47.25
C ASP A 272 5.59 23.31 -47.35
N GLY A 273 6.45 22.43 -47.87
CA GLY A 273 6.17 21.00 -47.96
C GLY A 273 6.39 20.26 -46.64
N ASP A 274 6.43 18.93 -46.75
CA ASP A 274 6.65 18.06 -45.61
C ASP A 274 7.94 18.37 -44.84
N PRO A 275 7.90 18.38 -43.50
CA PRO A 275 9.13 18.48 -42.73
C PRO A 275 10.02 17.25 -42.99
N PRO A 276 11.35 17.42 -43.05
CA PRO A 276 12.26 16.29 -43.22
C PRO A 276 12.07 15.26 -42.10
N ALA A 277 11.99 13.97 -42.45
CA ALA A 277 11.78 12.89 -41.47
C ALA A 277 12.86 12.87 -40.37
N ALA A 278 14.11 13.22 -40.71
CA ALA A 278 15.20 13.36 -39.75
C ALA A 278 14.94 14.47 -38.71
N SER A 279 14.32 15.58 -39.11
CA SER A 279 13.94 16.66 -38.19
C SER A 279 12.81 16.25 -37.25
N VAL A 280 11.82 15.49 -37.74
CA VAL A 280 10.74 14.92 -36.92
C VAL A 280 11.32 13.96 -35.88
N ALA A 281 12.19 13.03 -36.30
CA ALA A 281 12.83 12.07 -35.42
C ALA A 281 13.73 12.74 -34.36
N ALA A 282 14.52 13.75 -34.76
CA ALA A 282 15.37 14.49 -33.84
C ALA A 282 14.56 15.26 -32.79
N LEU A 283 13.48 15.92 -33.22
CA LEU A 283 12.59 16.62 -32.29
C LEU A 283 11.87 15.65 -31.36
N ALA A 284 11.39 14.51 -31.87
CA ALA A 284 10.78 13.46 -31.06
C ALA A 284 11.74 12.89 -30.02
N ALA A 285 13.00 12.66 -30.37
CA ALA A 285 14.02 12.23 -29.41
C ALA A 285 14.27 13.28 -28.32
N HIS A 286 14.39 14.56 -28.72
CA HIS A 286 14.62 15.67 -27.81
C HIS A 286 13.44 15.90 -26.85
N LEU A 287 12.24 16.07 -27.39
CA LEU A 287 11.03 16.32 -26.62
C LEU A 287 10.57 15.08 -25.85
N GLY A 288 10.71 13.87 -26.42
CA GLY A 288 10.37 12.62 -25.74
C GLY A 288 11.18 12.38 -24.47
N ALA A 289 12.45 12.78 -24.42
CA ALA A 289 13.25 12.70 -23.20
C ALA A 289 12.73 13.65 -22.12
N ALA A 290 12.26 14.84 -22.49
CA ALA A 290 11.66 15.79 -21.57
C ALA A 290 10.23 15.40 -21.14
N ALA A 291 9.41 14.88 -22.05
CA ALA A 291 8.09 14.32 -21.77
C ALA A 291 8.20 13.16 -20.77
N ARG A 292 9.13 12.22 -20.97
CA ARG A 292 9.41 11.14 -20.01
C ARG A 292 9.88 11.64 -18.64
N ARG A 293 10.66 12.73 -18.57
CA ARG A 293 11.06 13.34 -17.30
C ARG A 293 9.94 14.11 -16.62
N SER A 294 9.02 14.71 -17.38
CA SER A 294 7.81 15.37 -16.88
C SER A 294 6.77 14.37 -16.38
N ASP A 295 6.71 13.18 -16.99
CA ASP A 295 5.84 12.06 -16.58
C ASP A 295 6.43 11.22 -15.45
N ALA A 296 7.73 11.32 -15.20
CA ALA A 296 8.39 10.65 -14.08
C ALA A 296 7.99 11.34 -12.78
N VAL A 297 6.96 10.83 -12.12
CA VAL A 297 6.60 11.24 -10.76
C VAL A 297 7.70 10.72 -9.84
N GLY A 298 8.40 11.63 -9.15
CA GLY A 298 9.34 11.25 -8.08
C GLY A 298 8.60 11.03 -6.76
N PHE A 299 9.12 10.15 -5.90
CA PHE A 299 8.54 9.91 -4.57
C PHE A 299 8.42 11.18 -3.73
N ALA A 300 9.43 12.06 -3.77
CA ALA A 300 9.42 13.37 -3.11
C ALA A 300 8.22 14.26 -3.50
N GLU A 301 7.63 14.10 -4.69
CA GLU A 301 6.47 14.88 -5.11
C GLU A 301 5.18 14.51 -4.37
N LEU A 302 5.11 13.31 -3.79
CA LEU A 302 3.99 12.87 -2.96
C LEU A 302 3.99 13.54 -1.58
N LEU A 303 5.17 13.97 -1.12
CA LEU A 303 5.40 14.45 0.23
C LEU A 303 4.98 15.93 0.39
N PRO A 304 4.51 16.32 1.58
CA PRO A 304 4.27 17.73 1.89
C PRO A 304 5.60 18.48 2.09
N GLU A 305 5.61 19.80 1.87
CA GLU A 305 6.81 20.64 2.12
C GLU A 305 7.27 20.58 3.59
N ARG A 306 6.31 20.48 4.53
CA ARG A 306 6.57 20.35 5.96
C ARG A 306 5.90 19.10 6.50
N ARG A 307 6.61 18.34 7.34
CA ARG A 307 6.06 17.15 7.99
C ARG A 307 5.08 17.49 9.10
N TRP A 308 4.08 16.64 9.28
CA TRP A 308 3.17 16.62 10.44
C TRP A 308 2.43 17.93 10.73
N VAL A 309 2.08 18.67 9.67
CA VAL A 309 1.30 19.92 9.78
C VAL A 309 -0.19 19.73 9.55
N GLU A 310 -0.62 18.57 9.01
CA GLU A 310 -2.02 18.31 8.72
C GLU A 310 -2.75 17.66 9.91
N SER A 311 -4.05 17.95 10.05
CA SER A 311 -4.91 17.36 11.08
C SER A 311 -5.84 16.34 10.45
N ALA A 312 -5.96 15.19 11.12
CA ALA A 312 -6.80 14.09 10.72
C ALA A 312 -8.28 14.30 11.11
N GLY A 313 -8.67 15.44 11.70
CA GLY A 313 -10.03 15.66 12.22
C GLY A 313 -11.13 15.32 11.20
N ASN A 314 -11.02 15.83 9.97
CA ASN A 314 -12.01 15.65 8.92
C ASN A 314 -11.73 14.49 7.96
N GLY A 315 -10.71 13.66 8.26
CA GLY A 315 -10.26 12.60 7.38
C GLY A 315 -8.76 12.65 7.16
N LEU A 316 -8.26 11.70 6.38
CA LEU A 316 -6.86 11.64 5.96
C LEU A 316 -6.80 11.82 4.45
N ARG A 317 -5.80 12.54 3.95
CA ARG A 317 -5.58 12.68 2.50
C ARG A 317 -4.10 12.54 2.16
N THR A 318 -3.82 12.01 0.98
CA THR A 318 -2.47 11.93 0.45
C THR A 318 -2.47 12.06 -1.07
N VAL A 319 -1.36 12.57 -1.61
CA VAL A 319 -1.10 12.59 -3.05
C VAL A 319 -0.63 11.18 -3.42
N VAL A 320 -1.19 10.63 -4.50
CA VAL A 320 -0.85 9.28 -4.99
C VAL A 320 -0.08 9.29 -6.31
N GLY A 321 -0.05 10.42 -7.01
CA GLY A 321 0.62 10.52 -8.29
C GLY A 321 0.04 11.63 -9.14
N ARG A 322 0.12 11.48 -10.47
CA ARG A 322 -0.38 12.45 -11.44
C ARG A 322 -1.30 11.84 -12.49
N SER A 323 -2.32 12.59 -12.89
CA SER A 323 -3.13 12.31 -14.08
C SER A 323 -2.78 13.37 -15.11
N GLY A 324 -2.01 12.98 -16.13
CA GLY A 324 -1.28 13.95 -16.95
C GLY A 324 -0.39 14.82 -16.07
N ARG A 325 -0.67 16.13 -15.99
CA ARG A 325 0.11 17.07 -15.16
C ARG A 325 -0.48 17.34 -13.79
N ASP A 326 -1.74 16.97 -13.55
CA ASP A 326 -2.42 17.31 -12.32
C ASP A 326 -2.08 16.30 -11.23
N ARG A 327 -1.76 16.79 -10.03
CA ARG A 327 -1.56 15.92 -8.86
C ARG A 327 -2.89 15.34 -8.43
N VAL A 328 -2.93 14.03 -8.29
CA VAL A 328 -4.12 13.31 -7.84
C VAL A 328 -4.01 13.03 -6.35
N THR A 329 -5.03 13.46 -5.62
CA THR A 329 -5.16 13.25 -4.17
C THR A 329 -6.31 12.29 -3.91
N VAL A 330 -6.09 11.36 -2.99
CA VAL A 330 -7.12 10.45 -2.46
C VAL A 330 -7.29 10.69 -0.97
N ALA A 331 -8.44 10.28 -0.43
CA ALA A 331 -8.77 10.50 0.96
C ALA A 331 -9.44 9.30 1.62
N PHE A 332 -9.24 9.20 2.94
CA PHE A 332 -10.11 8.49 3.86
C PHE A 332 -11.01 9.51 4.55
N ASP A 333 -12.18 9.75 3.96
CA ASP A 333 -13.17 10.71 4.44
C ASP A 333 -14.57 10.09 4.44
N ASP A 334 -15.60 10.95 4.50
CA ASP A 334 -16.99 10.51 4.50
C ASP A 334 -17.46 9.95 3.15
N ALA A 335 -16.81 10.31 2.05
CA ALA A 335 -17.13 9.86 0.70
C ALA A 335 -16.37 8.57 0.34
N THR A 336 -15.10 8.47 0.73
CA THR A 336 -14.23 7.31 0.46
C THR A 336 -13.63 6.72 1.74
N PRO A 337 -14.47 6.19 2.67
CA PRO A 337 -14.01 5.77 3.99
C PRO A 337 -13.11 4.53 3.96
N HIS A 338 -13.31 3.64 2.98
CA HIS A 338 -12.58 2.38 2.82
C HIS A 338 -12.23 2.16 1.35
N TRP A 339 -11.11 1.50 1.10
CA TRP A 339 -10.54 1.34 -0.23
C TRP A 339 -10.39 -0.14 -0.60
N LEU A 340 -10.75 -0.48 -1.84
CA LEU A 340 -10.53 -1.80 -2.39
C LEU A 340 -9.48 -1.71 -3.51
N VAL A 341 -8.41 -2.49 -3.40
CA VAL A 341 -7.24 -2.43 -4.28
C VAL A 341 -7.06 -3.76 -5.01
N GLY A 342 -7.04 -3.74 -6.33
CA GLY A 342 -6.88 -4.92 -7.18
C GLY A 342 -5.70 -4.78 -8.12
N GLY A 343 -4.96 -5.87 -8.36
CA GLY A 343 -3.87 -5.90 -9.32
C GLY A 343 -3.18 -7.25 -9.38
N ARG A 344 -2.74 -7.68 -10.58
CA ARG A 344 -2.00 -8.95 -10.73
C ARG A 344 -0.63 -8.91 -10.02
N THR A 345 0.00 -10.07 -9.82
CA THR A 345 1.39 -10.12 -9.33
C THR A 345 2.30 -9.24 -10.21
N GLY A 346 3.13 -8.41 -9.57
CA GLY A 346 4.04 -7.49 -10.27
C GLY A 346 3.38 -6.23 -10.85
N ALA A 347 2.08 -5.98 -10.58
CA ALA A 347 1.39 -4.78 -11.06
C ALA A 347 1.80 -3.48 -10.34
N GLY A 348 2.63 -3.56 -9.29
CA GLY A 348 3.01 -2.41 -8.45
C GLY A 348 2.07 -2.14 -7.28
N LYS A 349 1.27 -3.13 -6.85
CA LYS A 349 0.31 -2.98 -5.74
C LYS A 349 0.99 -2.59 -4.43
N THR A 350 2.04 -3.33 -4.04
CA THR A 350 2.88 -3.01 -2.88
C THR A 350 3.47 -1.61 -2.98
N VAL A 351 4.03 -1.27 -4.14
CA VAL A 351 4.63 0.04 -4.41
C VAL A 351 3.60 1.15 -4.19
N PHE A 352 2.40 1.01 -4.75
CA PHE A 352 1.30 1.96 -4.55
C PHE A 352 0.90 2.09 -3.07
N LEU A 353 0.85 0.97 -2.33
CA LEU A 353 0.55 1.01 -0.89
C LEU A 353 1.66 1.71 -0.10
N LEU A 354 2.94 1.48 -0.42
CA LEU A 354 4.07 2.19 0.18
C LEU A 354 3.96 3.70 -0.03
N ASP A 355 3.72 4.13 -1.27
CA ASP A 355 3.54 5.54 -1.64
C ASP A 355 2.44 6.21 -0.82
N VAL A 356 1.28 5.56 -0.74
CA VAL A 356 0.13 6.03 0.06
C VAL A 356 0.50 6.14 1.53
N LEU A 357 1.08 5.09 2.11
CA LEU A 357 1.33 5.00 3.55
C LEU A 357 2.40 6.00 3.99
N TYR A 358 3.49 6.16 3.24
CA TYR A 358 4.49 7.17 3.55
C TYR A 358 3.99 8.59 3.27
N GLY A 359 3.21 8.80 2.21
CA GLY A 359 2.56 10.08 1.94
C GLY A 359 1.64 10.52 3.09
N LEU A 360 0.88 9.59 3.68
CA LEU A 360 0.10 9.80 4.89
C LEU A 360 0.98 10.07 6.12
N ALA A 361 1.99 9.22 6.36
CA ALA A 361 2.87 9.33 7.52
C ALA A 361 3.71 10.60 7.52
N ALA A 362 4.01 11.17 6.36
CA ALA A 362 4.67 12.47 6.24
C ALA A 362 3.74 13.64 6.59
N ARG A 363 2.42 13.51 6.35
CA ARG A 363 1.42 14.59 6.57
C ARG A 363 0.89 14.64 7.99
N TYR A 364 0.64 13.46 8.59
CA TYR A 364 0.00 13.33 9.89
C TYR A 364 0.99 12.79 10.90
N SER A 365 0.99 13.32 12.13
CA SER A 365 1.84 12.78 13.20
C SER A 365 1.29 11.43 13.71
N PRO A 366 2.08 10.64 14.48
CA PRO A 366 1.60 9.42 15.13
C PRO A 366 0.46 9.63 16.15
N ALA A 367 0.20 10.88 16.55
CA ALA A 367 -0.94 11.26 17.38
C ALA A 367 -2.23 11.45 16.57
N GLU A 368 -2.10 11.66 15.25
CA GLU A 368 -3.20 11.85 14.30
C GLU A 368 -3.49 10.58 13.48
N LEU A 369 -2.48 9.72 13.26
CA LEU A 369 -2.55 8.52 12.42
C LEU A 369 -1.87 7.30 13.07
N GLN A 370 -2.53 6.15 12.98
CA GLN A 370 -2.00 4.84 13.33
C GLN A 370 -2.19 3.83 12.19
N LEU A 371 -1.21 2.95 12.02
CA LEU A 371 -1.20 1.95 10.95
C LEU A 371 -1.23 0.53 11.51
N TYR A 372 -2.09 -0.30 10.93
CA TYR A 372 -2.14 -1.74 11.11
C TYR A 372 -1.93 -2.37 9.74
N LEU A 373 -0.85 -3.14 9.58
CA LEU A 373 -0.42 -3.62 8.26
C LEU A 373 -0.35 -5.15 8.29
N LEU A 374 -1.09 -5.82 7.43
CA LEU A 374 -1.10 -7.29 7.32
C LEU A 374 -0.74 -7.70 5.91
N ASP A 375 0.26 -8.55 5.79
CA ASP A 375 0.67 -9.21 4.55
C ASP A 375 0.56 -10.73 4.74
N PHE A 376 -0.19 -11.40 3.87
CA PHE A 376 -0.39 -12.86 3.90
C PHE A 376 0.50 -13.63 2.90
N LYS A 377 1.31 -12.97 2.07
CA LYS A 377 2.14 -13.64 1.04
C LYS A 377 3.63 -13.35 1.22
N GLU A 378 4.47 -14.28 0.77
CA GLU A 378 5.93 -14.10 0.70
C GLU A 378 6.30 -12.87 -0.14
N GLY A 379 7.02 -11.93 0.48
CA GLY A 379 7.44 -10.70 -0.17
C GLY A 379 7.87 -9.58 0.78
N VAL A 380 8.58 -8.61 0.22
CA VAL A 380 8.98 -7.39 0.93
C VAL A 380 7.90 -6.33 0.70
N SER A 381 6.84 -6.26 1.54
CA SER A 381 5.86 -5.15 1.47
C SER A 381 5.84 -4.26 2.69
N PHE A 382 5.88 -4.82 3.91
CA PHE A 382 5.78 -4.01 5.13
C PHE A 382 6.96 -4.14 6.11
N THR A 383 7.99 -4.91 5.75
CA THR A 383 9.24 -4.98 6.53
C THR A 383 9.92 -3.63 6.65
N GLU A 384 9.72 -2.72 5.70
CA GLU A 384 10.26 -1.36 5.74
C GLU A 384 9.70 -0.50 6.89
N PHE A 385 8.58 -0.90 7.50
CA PHE A 385 7.93 -0.15 8.58
C PHE A 385 8.39 -0.59 9.98
N VAL A 386 9.16 -1.67 10.08
CA VAL A 386 9.55 -2.31 11.34
C VAL A 386 11.06 -2.27 11.54
N PRO A 387 11.56 -2.36 12.78
CA PRO A 387 13.00 -2.46 13.00
C PRO A 387 13.54 -3.78 12.44
N THR A 388 14.77 -3.74 11.92
CA THR A 388 15.50 -4.91 11.42
C THR A 388 16.85 -5.03 12.15
N PRO A 389 17.55 -6.17 12.07
CA PRO A 389 18.89 -6.29 12.63
C PRO A 389 19.91 -5.28 12.06
N ARG A 390 19.68 -4.78 10.85
CA ARG A 390 20.58 -3.83 10.15
C ARG A 390 20.20 -2.38 10.38
N ASP A 391 18.93 -2.09 10.58
CA ASP A 391 18.40 -0.74 10.78
C ASP A 391 17.36 -0.78 11.90
N PRO A 392 17.66 -0.21 13.09
CA PRO A 392 16.75 -0.20 14.21
C PRO A 392 15.64 0.86 14.07
N SER A 393 15.61 1.65 12.99
CA SER A 393 14.54 2.61 12.75
C SER A 393 13.25 1.90 12.32
N TRP A 394 12.12 2.50 12.66
CA TRP A 394 10.78 2.04 12.29
C TRP A 394 9.87 3.23 12.03
N LEU A 395 8.75 3.01 11.35
CA LEU A 395 7.78 4.09 11.16
C LEU A 395 6.96 4.28 12.45
N PRO A 396 6.99 5.46 13.11
CA PRO A 396 6.35 5.63 14.43
C PRO A 396 4.82 5.47 14.45
N HIS A 397 4.19 5.51 13.28
CA HIS A 397 2.75 5.30 13.09
C HIS A 397 2.36 3.83 13.13
N ALA A 398 3.29 2.90 12.84
CA ALA A 398 3.03 1.47 12.83
C ALA A 398 2.73 0.97 14.26
N ARG A 399 1.57 0.33 14.43
CA ARG A 399 1.14 -0.28 15.70
C ARG A 399 1.25 -1.79 15.69
N ALA A 400 0.78 -2.41 14.61
CA ALA A 400 0.88 -3.84 14.39
C ALA A 400 1.26 -4.10 12.94
N VAL A 401 2.26 -4.95 12.73
CA VAL A 401 2.71 -5.38 11.41
C VAL A 401 2.77 -6.89 11.38
N GLY A 402 1.96 -7.49 10.51
CA GLY A 402 2.00 -8.90 10.18
C GLY A 402 2.76 -9.10 8.88
N ILE A 403 3.84 -9.87 8.92
CA ILE A 403 4.66 -10.26 7.76
C ILE A 403 4.42 -11.74 7.52
N GLU A 404 4.02 -12.12 6.30
CA GLU A 404 3.70 -13.51 5.96
C GLU A 404 2.83 -14.16 7.05
N SER A 405 1.80 -13.43 7.46
CA SER A 405 1.02 -13.76 8.63
C SER A 405 0.00 -14.83 8.35
N ASP A 406 -0.41 -15.50 9.42
CA ASP A 406 -1.46 -16.51 9.34
C ASP A 406 -2.84 -15.88 9.49
N ARG A 407 -3.87 -16.59 9.02
CA ARG A 407 -5.28 -16.19 9.11
C ARG A 407 -5.68 -15.77 10.53
N GLU A 408 -5.21 -16.51 11.54
CA GLU A 408 -5.54 -16.29 12.94
C GLU A 408 -4.94 -15.01 13.51
N TYR A 409 -3.73 -14.63 13.08
CA TYR A 409 -3.17 -13.33 13.45
C TYR A 409 -3.97 -12.20 12.81
N GLY A 410 -4.35 -12.35 11.54
CA GLY A 410 -5.25 -11.39 10.90
C GLY A 410 -6.59 -11.25 11.59
N VAL A 411 -7.22 -12.36 12.02
CA VAL A 411 -8.44 -12.33 12.85
C VAL A 411 -8.18 -11.68 14.21
N ALA A 412 -7.03 -11.92 14.85
CA ALA A 412 -6.68 -11.26 16.10
C ALA A 412 -6.59 -9.73 15.94
N VAL A 413 -6.06 -9.25 14.82
CA VAL A 413 -6.01 -7.83 14.46
C VAL A 413 -7.43 -7.28 14.22
N LEU A 414 -8.29 -7.98 13.48
CA LEU A 414 -9.68 -7.58 13.28
C LEU A 414 -10.45 -7.51 14.62
N ARG A 415 -10.24 -8.47 15.54
CA ARG A 415 -10.81 -8.44 16.89
C ARG A 415 -10.32 -7.23 17.68
N GLU A 416 -9.05 -6.86 17.55
CA GLU A 416 -8.48 -5.67 18.20
C GLU A 416 -9.11 -4.39 17.67
N LEU A 417 -9.25 -4.26 16.34
CA LEU A 417 -9.95 -3.15 15.72
C LEU A 417 -11.42 -3.07 16.15
N ARG A 418 -12.11 -4.20 16.37
CA ARG A 418 -13.47 -4.20 16.92
C ARG A 418 -13.51 -3.70 18.37
N ARG A 419 -12.53 -4.08 19.21
CA ARG A 419 -12.41 -3.56 20.59
C ARG A 419 -12.17 -2.05 20.57
N GLU A 420 -11.32 -1.59 19.66
CA GLU A 420 -11.07 -0.18 19.40
C GLU A 420 -12.36 0.57 19.04
N LEU A 421 -13.18 0.06 18.12
CA LEU A 421 -14.49 0.63 17.79
C LEU A 421 -15.37 0.76 19.04
N SER A 422 -15.43 -0.29 19.86
CA SER A 422 -16.22 -0.32 21.09
C SER A 422 -15.75 0.72 22.12
N ARG A 423 -14.43 0.87 22.27
CA ARG A 423 -13.83 1.90 23.13
C ARG A 423 -14.16 3.30 22.62
N ARG A 424 -14.02 3.54 21.32
CA ARG A 424 -14.36 4.83 20.69
C ARG A 424 -15.83 5.16 20.84
N ALA A 425 -16.73 4.19 20.66
CA ALA A 425 -18.16 4.38 20.90
C ALA A 425 -18.47 4.85 22.33
N THR A 426 -17.78 4.29 23.32
CA THR A 426 -17.91 4.74 24.71
C THR A 426 -17.40 6.17 24.88
N THR A 427 -16.28 6.54 24.24
CA THR A 427 -15.78 7.92 24.26
C THR A 427 -16.73 8.89 23.58
N LEU A 428 -17.20 8.61 22.36
CA LEU A 428 -18.15 9.46 21.64
C LEU A 428 -19.43 9.69 22.45
N LYS A 429 -19.98 8.61 23.06
CA LYS A 429 -21.16 8.69 23.93
C LYS A 429 -20.95 9.61 25.14
N ARG A 430 -19.77 9.58 25.77
CA ARG A 430 -19.44 10.48 26.89
C ARG A 430 -19.42 11.95 26.50
N HIS A 431 -19.07 12.26 25.25
CA HIS A 431 -19.05 13.63 24.71
C HIS A 431 -20.34 14.03 23.98
N GLY A 432 -21.34 13.15 23.89
CA GLY A 432 -22.62 13.44 23.23
C GLY A 432 -22.53 13.58 21.71
N VAL A 433 -21.49 13.02 21.09
CA VAL A 433 -21.26 13.09 19.64
C VAL A 433 -21.36 11.71 18.99
N THR A 434 -21.51 11.67 17.66
CA THR A 434 -21.69 10.42 16.89
C THR A 434 -20.53 10.11 15.94
N LYS A 435 -19.67 11.10 15.63
CA LYS A 435 -18.48 10.91 14.81
C LYS A 435 -17.21 11.36 15.53
N LEU A 436 -16.10 10.71 15.20
CA LEU A 436 -14.76 11.09 15.67
C LEU A 436 -14.40 12.54 15.28
N ALA A 437 -14.84 13.00 14.12
CA ALA A 437 -14.61 14.38 13.65
C ALA A 437 -15.22 15.45 14.57
N ASP A 438 -16.25 15.09 15.35
CA ASP A 438 -16.98 16.00 16.22
C ASP A 438 -16.40 16.02 17.66
N LEU A 439 -15.37 15.21 17.95
CA LEU A 439 -14.74 15.21 19.26
C LEU A 439 -14.01 16.55 19.54
N PRO A 440 -14.00 17.01 20.80
CA PRO A 440 -13.16 18.14 21.21
C PRO A 440 -11.68 17.92 20.84
N ARG A 441 -10.99 18.98 20.39
CA ARG A 441 -9.60 18.90 19.92
C ARG A 441 -8.60 18.44 20.98
N ASP A 442 -8.91 18.65 22.26
CA ASP A 442 -8.13 18.21 23.41
C ASP A 442 -8.33 16.73 23.77
N THR A 443 -9.20 16.02 23.05
CA THR A 443 -9.41 14.58 23.14
C THR A 443 -8.79 13.90 21.91
N PRO A 444 -7.45 13.83 21.79
CA PRO A 444 -6.80 13.30 20.61
C PRO A 444 -7.07 11.79 20.48
N VAL A 445 -7.72 11.40 19.38
CA VAL A 445 -7.92 10.01 19.00
C VAL A 445 -7.42 9.86 17.56
N PRO A 446 -6.26 9.20 17.34
CA PRO A 446 -5.72 9.04 16.00
C PRO A 446 -6.67 8.24 15.12
N ARG A 447 -6.74 8.58 13.84
CA ARG A 447 -7.39 7.73 12.85
C ARG A 447 -6.53 6.49 12.60
N ILE A 448 -7.19 5.36 12.37
CA ILE A 448 -6.54 4.10 12.05
C ILE A 448 -6.72 3.80 10.58
N VAL A 449 -5.63 3.45 9.90
CA VAL A 449 -5.65 2.82 8.58
C VAL A 449 -5.15 1.40 8.74
N ALA A 450 -6.02 0.43 8.45
CA ALA A 450 -5.70 -0.99 8.47
C ALA A 450 -5.60 -1.51 7.03
N VAL A 451 -4.40 -1.88 6.61
CA VAL A 451 -4.13 -2.46 5.29
C VAL A 451 -4.05 -3.97 5.43
N ILE A 452 -4.85 -4.68 4.65
CA ILE A 452 -4.89 -6.13 4.60
C ILE A 452 -4.58 -6.54 3.16
N ASP A 453 -3.31 -6.86 2.91
CA ASP A 453 -2.87 -7.34 1.60
C ASP A 453 -3.09 -8.85 1.46
N GLU A 454 -3.59 -9.26 0.31
CA GLU A 454 -4.17 -10.58 0.06
C GLU A 454 -5.26 -10.97 1.07
N PHE A 455 -6.20 -10.04 1.34
CA PHE A 455 -7.27 -10.26 2.33
C PHE A 455 -8.12 -11.52 2.09
N HIS A 456 -8.16 -12.03 0.84
CA HIS A 456 -8.86 -13.27 0.50
C HIS A 456 -8.35 -14.47 1.30
N VAL A 457 -7.11 -14.44 1.79
CA VAL A 457 -6.53 -15.49 2.65
C VAL A 457 -7.31 -15.64 3.96
N LEU A 458 -7.77 -14.54 4.57
CA LEU A 458 -8.65 -14.57 5.76
C LEU A 458 -9.93 -15.38 5.50
N LEU A 459 -10.43 -15.25 4.28
CA LEU A 459 -11.73 -15.73 3.84
C LEU A 459 -11.65 -17.09 3.14
N ALA A 460 -10.45 -17.67 3.04
CA ALA A 460 -10.25 -18.97 2.41
C ALA A 460 -10.93 -20.08 3.21
N GLY A 461 -11.61 -20.98 2.49
CA GLY A 461 -12.38 -22.09 3.07
C GLY A 461 -13.76 -21.68 3.59
N ASN A 462 -14.42 -22.63 4.28
CA ASN A 462 -15.74 -22.45 4.88
C ASN A 462 -15.75 -22.88 6.36
N ASP A 463 -14.70 -22.51 7.09
CA ASP A 463 -14.54 -22.82 8.51
C ASP A 463 -15.06 -21.68 9.41
N ALA A 464 -15.03 -21.91 10.73
CA ALA A 464 -15.45 -20.92 11.71
C ALA A 464 -14.60 -19.63 11.68
N LEU A 465 -13.32 -19.74 11.31
CA LEU A 465 -12.41 -18.59 11.22
C LEU A 465 -12.74 -17.68 10.03
N ALA A 466 -13.08 -18.26 8.87
CA ALA A 466 -13.56 -17.52 7.71
C ALA A 466 -14.87 -16.81 8.02
N ARG A 467 -15.84 -17.51 8.63
CA ARG A 467 -17.12 -16.91 9.06
C ARG A 467 -16.92 -15.73 10.00
N GLU A 468 -16.08 -15.88 11.02
CA GLU A 468 -15.76 -14.79 11.94
C GLU A 468 -15.04 -13.63 11.25
N SER A 469 -14.12 -13.91 10.33
CA SER A 469 -13.44 -12.88 9.53
C SER A 469 -14.44 -12.03 8.75
N VAL A 470 -15.43 -12.66 8.11
CA VAL A 470 -16.51 -11.96 7.40
C VAL A 470 -17.33 -11.11 8.35
N ASP A 471 -17.74 -11.65 9.50
CA ASP A 471 -18.52 -10.91 10.52
C ASP A 471 -17.78 -9.67 11.02
N LEU A 472 -16.47 -9.82 11.31
CA LEU A 472 -15.62 -8.72 11.77
C LEU A 472 -15.42 -7.68 10.68
N LEU A 473 -15.14 -8.08 9.44
CA LEU A 473 -14.97 -7.17 8.31
C LEU A 473 -16.26 -6.40 8.01
N GLU A 474 -17.42 -7.05 8.04
CA GLU A 474 -18.72 -6.41 7.86
C GLU A 474 -19.00 -5.36 8.95
N GLU A 475 -18.75 -5.71 10.21
CA GLU A 475 -18.92 -4.77 11.32
C GLU A 475 -17.96 -3.57 11.19
N LEU A 476 -16.69 -3.83 10.91
CA LEU A 476 -15.66 -2.79 10.74
C LEU A 476 -15.95 -1.89 9.54
N ALA A 477 -16.34 -2.44 8.39
CA ALA A 477 -16.66 -1.68 7.19
C ALA A 477 -17.90 -0.79 7.39
N ARG A 478 -18.92 -1.30 8.09
CA ARG A 478 -20.16 -0.54 8.33
C ARG A 478 -19.98 0.57 9.37
N LYS A 479 -19.22 0.31 10.43
CA LYS A 479 -19.08 1.26 11.56
C LYS A 479 -17.84 2.15 11.44
N GLY A 480 -16.78 1.67 10.79
CA GLY A 480 -15.42 2.22 10.82
C GLY A 480 -15.35 3.70 10.49
N ARG A 481 -16.06 4.16 9.44
CA ARG A 481 -16.15 5.57 9.03
C ARG A 481 -16.38 6.53 10.20
N SER A 482 -17.41 6.27 11.02
CA SER A 482 -17.82 7.18 12.10
C SER A 482 -16.81 7.19 13.25
N TYR A 483 -16.10 6.09 13.45
CA TYR A 483 -15.11 5.92 14.51
C TYR A 483 -13.68 6.20 14.04
N GLY A 484 -13.46 6.63 12.79
CA GLY A 484 -12.14 6.92 12.23
C GLY A 484 -11.24 5.68 12.11
N VAL A 485 -11.83 4.52 11.82
CA VAL A 485 -11.12 3.29 11.46
C VAL A 485 -11.37 3.02 9.99
N HIS A 486 -10.31 2.94 9.19
CA HIS A 486 -10.36 2.85 7.73
C HIS A 486 -9.70 1.56 7.26
N LEU A 487 -10.39 0.81 6.39
CA LEU A 487 -9.88 -0.44 5.83
C LEU A 487 -9.36 -0.23 4.40
N VAL A 488 -8.22 -0.83 4.10
CA VAL A 488 -7.72 -1.04 2.73
C VAL A 488 -7.62 -2.54 2.52
N LEU A 489 -8.51 -3.08 1.68
CA LEU A 489 -8.50 -4.50 1.31
C LEU A 489 -7.83 -4.64 -0.05
N ALA A 490 -6.72 -5.36 -0.10
CA ALA A 490 -5.93 -5.53 -1.31
C ALA A 490 -5.88 -7.01 -1.73
N SER A 491 -6.01 -7.31 -3.02
CA SER A 491 -5.96 -8.70 -3.51
C SER A 491 -5.53 -8.80 -4.97
N GLN A 492 -4.92 -9.93 -5.34
CA GLN A 492 -4.65 -10.28 -6.74
C GLN A 492 -5.87 -10.83 -7.49
N SER A 493 -6.77 -11.50 -6.77
CA SER A 493 -8.00 -12.08 -7.32
C SER A 493 -9.18 -11.80 -6.39
N MET A 494 -10.30 -11.41 -6.98
CA MET A 494 -11.54 -11.09 -6.26
C MET A 494 -12.62 -12.16 -6.45
N THR A 495 -12.31 -13.25 -7.16
CA THR A 495 -13.28 -14.28 -7.52
C THR A 495 -13.16 -15.51 -6.62
N GLY A 496 -14.30 -16.15 -6.31
CA GLY A 496 -14.33 -17.50 -5.76
C GLY A 496 -14.16 -17.63 -4.24
N VAL A 497 -14.41 -16.55 -3.48
CA VAL A 497 -14.40 -16.62 -2.01
C VAL A 497 -15.77 -17.04 -1.50
N GLU A 498 -15.94 -18.35 -1.23
CA GLU A 498 -17.23 -18.92 -0.84
C GLU A 498 -17.81 -18.30 0.44
N ALA A 499 -16.95 -17.94 1.40
CA ALA A 499 -17.35 -17.30 2.64
C ALA A 499 -18.09 -15.96 2.45
N LEU A 500 -17.93 -15.31 1.29
CA LEU A 500 -18.58 -14.02 0.97
C LEU A 500 -19.93 -14.18 0.26
N TYR A 501 -20.38 -15.39 -0.09
CA TYR A 501 -21.65 -15.59 -0.77
C TYR A 501 -22.82 -14.97 0.02
N GLY A 502 -23.55 -14.06 -0.62
CA GLY A 502 -24.69 -13.33 -0.02
C GLY A 502 -24.32 -12.15 0.88
N ARG A 503 -23.03 -11.91 1.18
CA ARG A 503 -22.56 -10.79 2.04
C ARG A 503 -21.55 -9.85 1.38
N ALA A 504 -21.05 -10.22 0.20
CA ALA A 504 -20.10 -9.40 -0.56
C ALA A 504 -20.58 -7.95 -0.75
N GLU A 505 -21.85 -7.72 -1.06
CA GLU A 505 -22.40 -6.37 -1.24
C GLU A 505 -22.44 -5.58 0.08
N ALA A 506 -22.82 -6.21 1.20
CA ALA A 506 -22.86 -5.57 2.51
C ALA A 506 -21.48 -5.07 2.96
N ILE A 507 -20.43 -5.81 2.61
CA ILE A 507 -19.03 -5.44 2.88
C ILE A 507 -18.52 -4.46 1.82
N PHE A 508 -18.42 -4.89 0.56
CA PHE A 508 -17.77 -4.14 -0.51
C PHE A 508 -18.55 -2.88 -0.92
N GLY A 509 -19.84 -2.76 -0.63
CA GLY A 509 -20.60 -1.53 -0.79
C GLY A 509 -20.11 -0.38 0.11
N GLN A 510 -19.38 -0.68 1.18
CA GLN A 510 -18.75 0.33 2.05
C GLN A 510 -17.39 0.82 1.52
N PHE A 511 -16.88 0.24 0.43
CA PHE A 511 -15.57 0.52 -0.16
C PHE A 511 -15.73 1.36 -1.43
N ALA A 512 -16.06 2.64 -1.26
CA ALA A 512 -16.39 3.53 -2.36
C ALA A 512 -15.20 3.82 -3.30
N LEU A 513 -13.96 3.87 -2.76
CA LEU A 513 -12.77 4.00 -3.61
C LEU A 513 -12.30 2.63 -4.08
N ARG A 514 -12.31 2.42 -5.40
CA ARG A 514 -11.67 1.29 -6.06
C ARG A 514 -10.36 1.75 -6.69
N VAL A 515 -9.31 0.97 -6.48
CA VAL A 515 -8.01 1.19 -7.11
C VAL A 515 -7.68 -0.05 -7.93
N ALA A 516 -7.73 0.08 -9.25
CA ALA A 516 -7.41 -1.01 -10.17
C ALA A 516 -6.05 -0.75 -10.82
N LEU A 517 -5.05 -1.53 -10.40
CA LEU A 517 -3.75 -1.63 -11.06
C LEU A 517 -3.82 -2.57 -12.27
N PRO A 518 -2.76 -2.74 -13.10
CA PRO A 518 -2.78 -3.67 -14.21
C PRO A 518 -3.29 -5.07 -13.83
N GLY A 519 -4.26 -5.59 -14.59
CA GLY A 519 -4.92 -6.87 -14.30
C GLY A 519 -5.83 -6.87 -13.07
N GLY A 520 -6.09 -5.71 -12.48
CA GLY A 520 -6.89 -5.52 -11.27
C GLY A 520 -8.36 -5.19 -11.52
N GLY A 521 -8.88 -5.34 -12.74
CA GLY A 521 -10.24 -4.94 -13.10
C GLY A 521 -11.35 -5.60 -12.27
N GLY A 522 -11.07 -6.71 -11.56
CA GLY A 522 -12.03 -7.39 -10.68
C GLY A 522 -12.51 -6.58 -9.47
N VAL A 523 -11.96 -5.39 -9.22
CA VAL A 523 -12.48 -4.44 -8.20
C VAL A 523 -13.42 -3.38 -8.79
N LEU A 524 -13.56 -3.31 -10.12
CA LEU A 524 -14.44 -2.40 -10.83
C LEU A 524 -15.74 -3.12 -11.25
N ASP A 525 -16.69 -2.36 -11.79
CA ASP A 525 -17.85 -2.94 -12.47
C ASP A 525 -17.38 -3.84 -13.64
N PRO A 526 -17.99 -5.00 -13.90
CA PRO A 526 -17.62 -5.88 -15.01
C PRO A 526 -17.62 -5.20 -16.40
N LEU A 527 -18.40 -4.13 -16.58
CA LEU A 527 -18.44 -3.34 -17.82
C LEU A 527 -17.36 -2.25 -17.87
N ASN A 528 -16.61 -2.05 -16.79
CA ASN A 528 -15.54 -1.07 -16.71
C ASN A 528 -14.19 -1.69 -17.12
N GLU A 529 -13.79 -1.44 -18.36
CA GLU A 529 -12.56 -1.99 -18.95
C GLU A 529 -11.30 -1.12 -18.71
N ALA A 530 -11.41 -0.03 -17.93
CA ALA A 530 -10.34 0.96 -17.78
C ALA A 530 -8.99 0.38 -17.29
N ALA A 531 -9.02 -0.76 -16.59
CA ALA A 531 -7.83 -1.42 -16.06
C ALA A 531 -7.19 -2.47 -16.99
N GLN A 532 -7.78 -2.79 -18.15
CA GLN A 532 -7.31 -3.88 -19.02
C GLN A 532 -5.94 -3.59 -19.66
N THR A 533 -5.69 -2.35 -20.06
CA THR A 533 -4.51 -1.95 -20.85
C THR A 533 -3.52 -1.06 -20.07
N LEU A 534 -3.61 -1.04 -18.74
CA LEU A 534 -2.73 -0.21 -17.92
C LEU A 534 -1.27 -0.69 -17.92
N PRO A 535 -0.28 0.21 -18.11
CA PRO A 535 1.11 -0.10 -17.85
C PRO A 535 1.41 -0.19 -16.35
N VAL A 536 2.49 -0.87 -15.98
CA VAL A 536 3.00 -0.88 -14.59
C VAL A 536 3.40 0.54 -14.16
N GLY A 537 3.17 0.88 -12.89
CA GLY A 537 3.33 2.24 -12.37
C GLY A 537 2.12 3.14 -12.70
N SER A 538 0.99 2.56 -13.09
CA SER A 538 -0.27 3.27 -13.30
C SER A 538 -1.43 2.56 -12.61
N ALA A 539 -2.46 3.30 -12.22
CA ALA A 539 -3.68 2.78 -11.61
C ALA A 539 -4.90 3.56 -12.06
N VAL A 540 -6.05 2.91 -12.11
CA VAL A 540 -7.36 3.58 -12.19
C VAL A 540 -7.86 3.80 -10.76
N LEU A 541 -8.18 5.06 -10.44
CA LEU A 541 -8.87 5.45 -9.21
C LEU A 541 -10.34 5.72 -9.55
N ASN A 542 -11.25 5.00 -8.89
CA ASN A 542 -12.69 5.15 -9.10
C ASN A 542 -13.39 5.41 -7.76
N THR A 543 -13.97 6.59 -7.60
CA THR A 543 -14.63 7.02 -6.34
C THR A 543 -16.12 6.65 -6.28
N ALA A 544 -16.64 5.94 -7.28
CA ALA A 544 -18.05 5.57 -7.42
C ALA A 544 -18.24 4.05 -7.34
N ALA A 545 -17.51 3.39 -6.43
CA ALA A 545 -17.58 1.97 -6.14
C ALA A 545 -17.33 1.04 -7.35
N GLY A 546 -16.69 1.53 -8.42
CA GLY A 546 -16.33 0.78 -9.62
C GLY A 546 -17.13 1.16 -10.87
N ALA A 547 -18.11 2.06 -10.75
CA ALA A 547 -19.01 2.45 -11.85
C ALA A 547 -18.27 3.05 -13.04
N VAL A 548 -18.73 2.72 -14.26
CA VAL A 548 -18.17 3.23 -15.53
C VAL A 548 -18.25 4.76 -15.57
N GLY A 549 -17.16 5.40 -16.01
CA GLY A 549 -17.11 6.86 -16.24
C GLY A 549 -16.73 7.70 -15.02
N ALA A 550 -16.45 7.06 -13.88
CA ALA A 550 -15.92 7.72 -12.67
C ALA A 550 -14.41 7.48 -12.47
N ASP A 551 -13.71 7.15 -13.56
CA ASP A 551 -12.32 6.70 -13.55
C ASP A 551 -11.33 7.85 -13.70
N THR A 552 -10.30 7.88 -12.86
CA THR A 552 -9.13 8.73 -13.01
C THR A 552 -7.89 7.86 -13.13
N VAL A 553 -7.25 7.87 -14.30
CA VAL A 553 -5.97 7.17 -14.49
C VAL A 553 -4.84 8.00 -13.89
N VAL A 554 -4.08 7.40 -12.98
CA VAL A 554 -2.95 8.02 -12.29
C VAL A 554 -1.66 7.25 -12.61
N ARG A 555 -0.56 7.98 -12.86
CA ARG A 555 0.81 7.47 -12.78
C ARG A 555 1.37 7.75 -11.39
N PHE A 556 1.96 6.75 -10.75
CA PHE A 556 2.53 6.84 -9.41
C PHE A 556 4.03 6.47 -9.43
N PRO A 557 4.85 7.00 -8.50
CA PRO A 557 6.28 6.74 -8.48
C PRO A 557 6.61 5.27 -8.23
N ASP A 558 7.84 4.86 -8.54
CA ASP A 558 8.36 3.58 -8.09
C ASP A 558 9.06 3.76 -6.74
N ALA A 559 8.32 3.52 -5.66
CA ALA A 559 8.82 3.53 -4.29
C ALA A 559 10.07 2.64 -4.10
N HIS A 560 10.13 1.47 -4.76
CA HIS A 560 11.29 0.57 -4.65
C HIS A 560 12.53 1.16 -5.31
N ALA A 561 12.36 1.84 -6.46
CA ALA A 561 13.45 2.59 -7.08
C ALA A 561 13.93 3.77 -6.20
N ALA A 562 13.09 4.25 -5.28
CA ALA A 562 13.37 5.32 -4.32
C ALA A 562 13.72 4.80 -2.90
N ALA A 563 14.19 3.56 -2.75
CA ALA A 563 14.47 2.95 -1.43
C ALA A 563 15.35 3.81 -0.50
N GLY A 564 16.32 4.54 -1.06
CA GLY A 564 17.16 5.48 -0.29
C GLY A 564 16.38 6.68 0.26
N GLU A 565 15.45 7.24 -0.52
CA GLU A 565 14.58 8.33 -0.09
C GLU A 565 13.58 7.86 0.98
N LEU A 566 13.00 6.66 0.79
CA LEU A 566 12.12 6.03 1.78
C LEU A 566 12.82 5.78 3.11
N ALA A 567 14.02 5.20 3.08
CA ALA A 567 14.83 4.98 4.28
C ALA A 567 15.20 6.32 4.95
N GLY A 568 15.56 7.34 4.17
CA GLY A 568 15.82 8.69 4.66
C GLY A 568 14.61 9.30 5.35
N LEU A 569 13.43 9.20 4.75
CA LEU A 569 12.17 9.67 5.33
C LEU A 569 11.81 8.87 6.60
N ARG A 570 11.92 7.55 6.58
CA ARG A 570 11.70 6.72 7.78
C ARG A 570 12.61 7.17 8.92
N HIS A 571 13.89 7.41 8.63
CA HIS A 571 14.83 7.87 9.65
C HIS A 571 14.45 9.26 10.18
N GLU A 572 14.10 10.21 9.29
CA GLU A 572 13.60 11.54 9.67
C GLU A 572 12.41 11.43 10.64
N LEU A 573 11.38 10.66 10.26
CA LEU A 573 10.17 10.48 11.04
C LEU A 573 10.45 9.73 12.35
N TRP A 574 11.32 8.73 12.32
CA TRP A 574 11.75 7.99 13.49
C TRP A 574 12.45 8.90 14.49
N GLN A 575 13.37 9.76 14.06
CA GLN A 575 14.04 10.71 14.96
C GLN A 575 13.09 11.76 15.53
N ALA A 576 12.09 12.20 14.75
CA ALA A 576 11.08 13.15 15.19
C ALA A 576 10.02 12.54 16.14
N ARG A 577 10.01 11.21 16.34
CA ARG A 577 8.98 10.52 17.13
C ARG A 577 8.87 11.06 18.56
N PRO A 578 7.66 11.06 19.17
CA PRO A 578 7.51 11.41 20.57
C PRO A 578 8.37 10.55 21.49
N ALA A 579 8.92 11.14 22.56
CA ALA A 579 9.67 10.40 23.57
C ALA A 579 8.79 9.29 24.18
N GLY A 580 9.33 8.07 24.24
CA GLY A 580 8.59 6.89 24.72
C GLY A 580 7.69 6.22 23.67
N ALA A 581 7.74 6.63 22.40
CA ALA A 581 7.09 5.90 21.32
C ALA A 581 7.57 4.43 21.28
N ARG A 582 6.64 3.50 21.40
CA ARG A 582 6.91 2.05 21.33
C ARG A 582 7.12 1.62 19.88
N SER A 583 7.97 0.62 19.68
CA SER A 583 8.08 -0.08 18.40
C SER A 583 6.74 -0.77 18.06
N PRO A 584 6.45 -0.99 16.77
CA PRO A 584 5.30 -1.80 16.38
C PRO A 584 5.41 -3.20 16.96
N SER A 585 4.27 -3.82 17.24
CA SER A 585 4.23 -5.27 17.38
C SER A 585 4.43 -5.91 16.02
N VAL A 586 5.34 -6.87 15.94
CA VAL A 586 5.69 -7.57 14.70
C VAL A 586 5.37 -9.03 14.88
N PHE A 587 4.54 -9.56 14.00
CA PHE A 587 4.27 -10.99 13.91
C PHE A 587 4.74 -11.50 12.56
N LYS A 588 5.59 -12.52 12.58
CA LYS A 588 6.05 -13.22 11.38
C LYS A 588 5.50 -14.65 11.42
N GLY A 589 4.73 -15.05 10.43
CA GLY A 589 4.08 -16.38 10.45
C GLY A 589 5.09 -17.54 10.46
N TYR A 590 6.26 -17.34 9.86
CA TYR A 590 7.31 -18.36 9.73
C TYR A 590 8.32 -18.39 10.89
N GLU A 591 8.30 -17.42 11.81
CA GLU A 591 9.33 -17.30 12.86
C GLU A 591 9.00 -18.23 14.04
N ALA A 592 9.96 -19.06 14.44
CA ALA A 592 9.85 -19.86 15.65
C ALA A 592 9.89 -18.95 16.89
N ALA A 593 9.20 -19.37 17.94
CA ALA A 593 9.29 -18.68 19.23
C ALA A 593 10.36 -19.35 20.10
N HIS A 594 11.30 -18.58 20.62
CA HIS A 594 12.27 -19.05 21.61
C HIS A 594 11.95 -18.49 22.99
N VAL A 595 12.08 -19.34 24.02
CA VAL A 595 11.77 -18.92 25.41
C VAL A 595 12.82 -17.94 25.93
N GLU A 596 14.05 -18.04 25.44
CA GLU A 596 15.18 -17.20 25.82
C GLU A 596 15.01 -15.74 25.37
N ASP A 597 14.29 -15.52 24.26
CA ASP A 597 13.99 -14.20 23.71
C ASP A 597 12.71 -13.59 24.31
N ASP A 598 11.97 -14.34 25.13
CA ASP A 598 10.71 -13.90 25.70
C ASP A 598 10.92 -12.94 26.89
N PRO A 599 10.32 -11.74 26.86
CA PRO A 599 10.50 -10.75 27.92
C PRO A 599 9.91 -11.19 29.25
N THR A 600 8.85 -12.00 29.26
CA THR A 600 8.27 -12.56 30.49
C THR A 600 9.27 -13.53 31.12
N PHE A 601 9.86 -14.42 30.34
CA PHE A 601 10.90 -15.35 30.80
C PHE A 601 12.10 -14.61 31.41
N ALA A 602 12.62 -13.58 30.71
CA ALA A 602 13.72 -12.75 31.21
C ALA A 602 13.36 -12.01 32.51
N GLY A 603 12.08 -11.69 32.72
CA GLY A 603 11.54 -11.03 33.91
C GLY A 603 11.28 -11.94 35.11
N LEU A 604 11.25 -13.27 34.95
CA LEU A 604 10.96 -14.21 36.04
C LEU A 604 12.01 -14.14 37.16
N ARG A 605 11.56 -14.13 38.42
CA ARG A 605 12.40 -14.06 39.62
C ARG A 605 11.88 -15.01 40.72
N PRO A 606 12.74 -15.49 41.63
CA PRO A 606 12.32 -16.25 42.80
C PRO A 606 11.35 -15.50 43.72
N GLY A 607 10.50 -16.25 44.44
CA GLY A 607 9.65 -15.72 45.53
C GLY A 607 8.14 -15.63 45.24
N GLY A 608 7.70 -16.07 44.05
CA GLY A 608 6.28 -16.11 43.70
C GLY A 608 5.54 -17.31 44.30
N ARG A 609 4.39 -17.10 44.95
CA ARG A 609 3.52 -18.21 45.43
C ARG A 609 2.83 -18.99 44.30
N ARG A 610 2.79 -18.43 43.09
CA ARG A 610 2.09 -18.96 41.91
C ARG A 610 3.04 -18.99 40.71
N PRO A 611 3.94 -19.98 40.63
CA PRO A 611 4.86 -20.13 39.50
C PRO A 611 4.13 -20.26 38.18
N LEU A 612 4.75 -19.72 37.13
CA LEU A 612 4.23 -19.70 35.78
C LEU A 612 5.07 -20.61 34.87
N ALA A 613 4.42 -21.57 34.22
CA ALA A 613 5.00 -22.36 33.14
C ALA A 613 4.74 -21.65 31.81
N LEU A 614 5.81 -21.27 31.11
CA LEU A 614 5.74 -20.65 29.79
C LEU A 614 5.79 -21.72 28.69
N VAL A 615 4.85 -21.67 27.74
CA VAL A 615 4.67 -22.72 26.71
C VAL A 615 4.75 -22.23 25.28
N GLY A 616 4.66 -20.92 25.06
CA GLY A 616 4.78 -20.30 23.74
C GLY A 616 4.46 -18.81 23.76
N ARG A 617 4.14 -18.26 22.59
CA ARG A 617 3.58 -16.91 22.43
C ARG A 617 2.17 -16.99 21.87
N THR A 618 1.25 -16.21 22.45
CA THR A 618 -0.12 -16.11 21.97
C THR A 618 -0.14 -15.45 20.59
N VAL A 619 -0.97 -15.99 19.68
CA VAL A 619 -1.25 -15.34 18.39
C VAL A 619 -2.25 -14.19 18.64
N ASP A 620 -1.72 -13.09 19.17
CA ASP A 620 -2.44 -11.82 19.39
C ASP A 620 -1.59 -10.62 18.96
N VAL A 621 -2.21 -9.44 18.91
CA VAL A 621 -1.54 -8.21 18.47
C VAL A 621 -0.37 -7.81 19.37
N GLU A 622 -0.38 -8.15 20.66
CA GLU A 622 0.70 -7.78 21.59
C GLU A 622 1.82 -8.83 21.64
N GLY A 623 1.62 -9.99 21.01
CA GLY A 623 2.52 -11.14 21.09
C GLY A 623 2.69 -11.63 22.53
N THR A 624 1.62 -11.63 23.33
CA THR A 624 1.71 -11.93 24.77
C THR A 624 2.21 -13.35 25.04
N SER A 625 3.04 -13.54 26.07
CA SER A 625 3.54 -14.88 26.43
C SER A 625 2.37 -15.80 26.82
N ALA A 626 2.35 -16.99 26.23
CA ALA A 626 1.41 -18.04 26.58
C ALA A 626 1.93 -18.75 27.84
N LEU A 627 1.15 -18.62 28.91
CA LEU A 627 1.55 -19.03 30.25
C LEU A 627 0.47 -19.86 30.93
N PHE A 628 0.89 -20.74 31.82
CA PHE A 628 0.02 -21.53 32.68
C PHE A 628 0.45 -21.40 34.13
N MET A 629 -0.51 -21.16 35.02
CA MET A 629 -0.24 -20.99 36.45
C MET A 629 -0.20 -22.35 37.15
N MET A 630 0.89 -22.64 37.87
CA MET A 630 1.12 -23.87 38.63
C MET A 630 1.03 -23.60 40.14
N ASP A 631 -0.17 -23.30 40.62
CA ASP A 631 -0.47 -23.16 42.05
C ASP A 631 -0.99 -24.46 42.66
N VAL A 632 -1.21 -24.47 43.98
CA VAL A 632 -1.59 -25.68 44.75
C VAL A 632 -3.03 -26.16 44.51
N THR A 633 -3.76 -25.58 43.55
CA THR A 633 -5.13 -25.99 43.23
C THR A 633 -5.11 -27.40 42.60
N PRO A 634 -6.02 -28.31 42.98
CA PRO A 634 -6.14 -29.62 42.34
C PRO A 634 -6.21 -29.55 40.81
N GLY A 635 -5.56 -30.51 40.15
CA GLY A 635 -5.50 -30.60 38.68
C GLY A 635 -4.53 -29.63 38.00
N ARG A 636 -3.74 -28.83 38.74
CA ARG A 636 -2.73 -27.90 38.17
C ARG A 636 -1.49 -28.63 37.63
N HIS A 637 -1.74 -29.35 36.55
CA HIS A 637 -0.79 -30.11 35.76
C HIS A 637 -0.84 -29.65 34.31
N LEU A 638 0.26 -29.89 33.59
CA LEU A 638 0.41 -29.52 32.20
C LEU A 638 0.59 -30.78 31.37
N ALA A 639 -0.29 -30.98 30.40
CA ALA A 639 -0.14 -31.98 29.35
C ALA A 639 0.15 -31.32 28.02
N VAL A 640 1.20 -31.76 27.36
CA VAL A 640 1.44 -31.53 25.94
C VAL A 640 0.97 -32.77 25.19
N VAL A 641 0.18 -32.62 24.14
CA VAL A 641 -0.36 -33.73 23.35
C VAL A 641 -0.11 -33.51 21.87
N GLY A 642 0.37 -34.55 21.18
CA GLY A 642 0.65 -34.49 19.75
C GLY A 642 1.89 -35.28 19.38
N THR A 643 1.97 -35.71 18.12
CA THR A 643 3.09 -36.51 17.61
C THR A 643 4.38 -35.70 17.40
N SER A 644 4.29 -34.37 17.39
CA SER A 644 5.44 -33.50 17.15
C SER A 644 6.46 -33.54 18.29
N VAL A 645 7.74 -33.67 17.93
CA VAL A 645 8.88 -33.58 18.86
C VAL A 645 9.00 -32.20 19.51
N THR A 646 8.38 -31.16 18.94
CA THR A 646 8.20 -29.84 19.58
C THR A 646 7.58 -29.95 20.97
N GLY A 647 6.82 -31.03 21.25
CA GLY A 647 6.28 -31.26 22.60
C GLY A 647 7.35 -31.37 23.68
N ALA A 648 8.53 -31.91 23.36
CA ALA A 648 9.67 -31.94 24.27
C ALA A 648 10.24 -30.54 24.52
N GLU A 649 10.31 -29.69 23.49
CA GLU A 649 10.77 -28.30 23.62
C GLU A 649 9.80 -27.43 24.44
N VAL A 650 8.49 -27.63 24.29
CA VAL A 650 7.48 -26.98 25.14
C VAL A 650 7.65 -27.37 26.61
N LEU A 651 7.89 -28.65 26.89
CA LEU A 651 8.18 -29.12 28.26
C LEU A 651 9.47 -28.52 28.81
N ARG A 652 10.52 -28.44 27.99
CA ARG A 652 11.77 -27.76 28.34
C ARG A 652 11.51 -26.31 28.72
N ALA A 653 10.84 -25.53 27.87
CA ALA A 653 10.53 -24.12 28.13
C ALA A 653 9.70 -23.93 29.41
N ALA A 654 8.69 -24.77 29.61
CA ALA A 654 7.87 -24.77 30.83
C ALA A 654 8.72 -25.08 32.07
N THR A 655 9.63 -26.05 31.98
CA THR A 655 10.50 -26.45 33.10
C THR A 655 11.50 -25.36 33.45
N LEU A 656 12.16 -24.77 32.45
CA LEU A 656 13.12 -23.69 32.65
C LEU A 656 12.47 -22.43 33.22
N SER A 657 11.25 -22.09 32.78
CA SER A 657 10.51 -20.95 33.32
C SER A 657 10.14 -21.16 34.79
N LEU A 658 9.72 -22.36 35.19
CA LEU A 658 9.49 -22.70 36.59
C LEU A 658 10.77 -22.60 37.42
N ALA A 659 11.88 -23.13 36.93
CA ALA A 659 13.17 -23.13 37.64
C ALA A 659 13.68 -21.71 37.97
N ARG A 660 13.46 -20.72 37.10
CA ARG A 660 13.83 -19.32 37.36
C ARG A 660 13.03 -18.66 38.49
N GLN A 661 11.92 -19.27 38.92
CA GLN A 661 11.03 -18.75 39.96
C GLN A 661 11.28 -19.38 41.33
N HIS A 662 12.31 -20.23 41.46
CA HIS A 662 12.74 -20.87 42.72
C HIS A 662 14.18 -20.49 43.02
N ALA A 663 14.52 -20.29 44.30
CA ALA A 663 15.93 -20.14 44.66
C ALA A 663 16.65 -21.49 44.49
N PRO A 664 17.98 -21.50 44.31
CA PRO A 664 18.74 -22.74 44.18
C PRO A 664 18.44 -23.71 45.33
N GLY A 665 17.95 -24.91 45.01
CA GLY A 665 17.59 -25.93 46.00
C GLY A 665 16.12 -25.95 46.45
N ASP A 666 15.33 -24.91 46.19
CA ASP A 666 13.93 -24.81 46.64
C ASP A 666 12.96 -25.68 45.82
N ALA A 667 13.38 -26.12 44.63
CA ALA A 667 12.60 -26.98 43.75
C ALA A 667 13.41 -28.17 43.26
N ARG A 668 12.83 -29.37 43.40
CA ARG A 668 13.36 -30.62 42.85
C ARG A 668 12.71 -30.92 41.50
N PHE A 669 13.52 -31.36 40.55
CA PHE A 669 13.07 -31.75 39.21
C PHE A 669 13.35 -33.23 38.96
N LEU A 670 12.32 -33.97 38.59
CA LEU A 670 12.41 -35.37 38.21
C LEU A 670 12.17 -35.46 36.71
N LEU A 671 13.21 -35.76 35.92
CA LEU A 671 13.14 -35.79 34.45
C LEU A 671 13.09 -37.23 33.96
N ALA A 672 12.02 -37.62 33.28
CA ALA A 672 11.85 -38.94 32.67
C ALA A 672 11.87 -38.84 31.13
N PRO A 673 13.04 -38.93 30.49
CA PRO A 673 13.18 -38.97 29.03
C PRO A 673 12.92 -40.39 28.51
N LEU A 674 11.66 -40.69 28.20
CA LEU A 674 11.24 -42.05 27.86
C LEU A 674 11.25 -42.37 26.37
N VAL A 675 11.52 -41.36 25.54
CA VAL A 675 11.57 -41.49 24.08
C VAL A 675 12.85 -40.86 23.55
N THR A 676 13.52 -41.54 22.62
CA THR A 676 14.82 -41.12 22.07
C THR A 676 14.77 -39.71 21.48
N ALA A 677 13.68 -39.37 20.78
CA ALA A 677 13.51 -38.07 20.15
C ALA A 677 13.47 -36.88 21.13
N ALA A 678 13.22 -37.12 22.43
CA ALA A 678 13.23 -36.07 23.45
C ALA A 678 14.54 -35.96 24.22
N GLU A 679 15.50 -36.86 23.98
CA GLU A 679 16.77 -36.91 24.71
C GLU A 679 17.56 -35.60 24.62
N PRO A 680 17.68 -34.93 23.46
CA PRO A 680 18.37 -33.64 23.38
C PRO A 680 17.76 -32.56 24.28
N ALA A 681 16.42 -32.43 24.23
CA ALA A 681 15.67 -31.46 25.03
C ALA A 681 15.79 -31.74 26.53
N ALA A 682 15.69 -33.02 26.93
CA ALA A 682 15.77 -33.44 28.32
C ALA A 682 17.20 -33.29 28.89
N ALA A 683 18.23 -33.61 28.11
CA ALA A 683 19.63 -33.45 28.52
C ALA A 683 20.00 -31.97 28.71
N ASP A 684 19.58 -31.10 27.79
CA ASP A 684 19.76 -29.64 27.92
C ASP A 684 19.01 -29.07 29.12
N THR A 685 17.76 -29.52 29.34
CA THR A 685 16.96 -29.14 30.51
C THR A 685 17.69 -29.53 31.80
N ALA A 686 18.17 -30.77 31.91
CA ALA A 686 18.91 -31.26 33.07
C ALA A 686 20.17 -30.44 33.34
N ALA A 687 20.98 -30.20 32.30
CA ALA A 687 22.21 -29.43 32.41
C ALA A 687 21.94 -27.99 32.89
N THR A 688 20.90 -27.35 32.34
CA THR A 688 20.51 -25.97 32.69
C THR A 688 19.99 -25.88 34.14
N LEU A 689 19.20 -26.86 34.58
CA LEU A 689 18.68 -26.92 35.95
C LEU A 689 19.80 -27.13 36.98
N VAL A 690 20.74 -28.04 36.69
CA VAL A 690 21.92 -28.29 37.54
C VAL A 690 22.79 -27.04 37.61
N ALA A 691 23.02 -26.36 36.48
CA ALA A 691 23.75 -25.10 36.45
C ALA A 691 23.06 -23.98 37.24
N ALA A 692 21.72 -24.01 37.33
CA ALA A 692 20.93 -23.11 38.16
C ALA A 692 20.90 -23.50 39.66
N GLY A 693 21.52 -24.62 40.04
CA GLY A 693 21.63 -25.10 41.42
C GLY A 693 20.41 -25.86 41.93
N HIS A 694 19.58 -26.41 41.05
CA HIS A 694 18.42 -27.22 41.43
C HIS A 694 18.77 -28.73 41.46
N PRO A 695 18.22 -29.51 42.42
CA PRO A 695 18.31 -30.96 42.42
C PRO A 695 17.58 -31.57 41.20
N VAL A 696 18.28 -32.40 40.43
CA VAL A 696 17.74 -33.06 39.23
C VAL A 696 18.01 -34.56 39.31
N ASP A 697 16.94 -35.36 39.17
CA ASP A 697 17.05 -36.81 39.01
C ASP A 697 16.57 -37.20 37.60
N ARG A 698 17.33 -38.04 36.90
CA ARG A 698 16.91 -38.63 35.62
C ARG A 698 16.34 -40.02 35.86
N LEU A 699 15.16 -40.29 35.32
CA LEU A 699 14.38 -41.49 35.57
C LEU A 699 14.17 -42.29 34.28
N ASP A 700 14.32 -43.62 34.35
CA ASP A 700 13.77 -44.52 33.36
C ASP A 700 12.28 -44.85 33.65
N ALA A 701 11.67 -45.75 32.87
CA ALA A 701 10.27 -46.11 33.04
C ALA A 701 9.97 -46.83 34.38
N ALA A 702 10.91 -47.62 34.90
CA ALA A 702 10.76 -48.32 36.18
C ALA A 702 10.93 -47.36 37.36
N ASP A 703 11.91 -46.46 37.27
CA ASP A 703 12.12 -45.38 38.22
C ASP A 703 10.92 -44.43 38.25
N LEU A 704 10.32 -44.12 37.11
CA LEU A 704 9.09 -43.33 37.03
C LEU A 704 7.95 -43.98 37.81
N ARG A 705 7.67 -45.28 37.60
CA ARG A 705 6.63 -46.03 38.33
C ARG A 705 6.81 -45.93 39.84
N ARG A 706 8.05 -46.10 40.31
CA ARG A 706 8.43 -46.04 41.71
C ARG A 706 8.24 -44.63 42.30
N HIS A 707 8.69 -43.58 41.60
CA HIS A 707 8.52 -42.21 42.06
C HIS A 707 7.06 -41.76 42.04
N VAL A 708 6.27 -42.13 41.02
CA VAL A 708 4.83 -41.84 40.98
C VAL A 708 4.11 -42.48 42.17
N GLY A 709 4.42 -43.74 42.51
CA GLY A 709 3.86 -44.41 43.69
C GLY A 709 4.23 -43.70 45.00
N ALA A 710 5.51 -43.35 45.17
CA ALA A 710 5.97 -42.65 46.37
C ALA A 710 5.33 -41.27 46.54
N LEU A 711 5.27 -40.48 45.46
CA LEU A 711 4.66 -39.14 45.45
C LEU A 711 3.15 -39.22 45.69
N ALA A 712 2.46 -40.21 45.11
CA ALA A 712 1.03 -40.44 45.38
C ALA A 712 0.74 -40.81 46.85
N ALA A 713 1.68 -41.47 47.52
CA ALA A 713 1.60 -41.79 48.95
C ALA A 713 2.04 -40.64 49.87
N GLY A 714 2.44 -39.48 49.32
CA GLY A 714 2.95 -38.34 50.10
C GLY A 714 4.35 -38.56 50.69
N SER A 715 5.13 -39.47 50.10
CA SER A 715 6.47 -39.86 50.56
C SER A 715 7.55 -39.42 49.58
N SER A 716 8.75 -39.05 50.06
CA SER A 716 9.88 -38.68 49.20
C SER A 716 10.82 -39.87 48.99
N VAL A 717 11.18 -40.15 47.74
CA VAL A 717 12.28 -41.09 47.43
C VAL A 717 13.64 -40.39 47.58
N PRO A 718 14.61 -40.94 48.34
CA PRO A 718 15.98 -40.43 48.41
C PRO A 718 16.67 -40.47 47.04
N ALA A 719 17.46 -39.44 46.72
CA ALA A 719 18.27 -39.40 45.51
C ALA A 719 19.32 -40.54 45.50
N GLY A 720 19.44 -41.28 44.39
CA GLY A 720 20.52 -42.25 44.17
C GLY A 720 20.32 -43.70 44.66
N SER A 721 19.09 -44.18 44.89
CA SER A 721 18.86 -45.62 45.14
C SER A 721 18.80 -46.40 43.81
N PRO A 722 19.77 -47.29 43.49
CA PRO A 722 19.73 -48.06 42.25
C PRO A 722 18.63 -49.13 42.31
N GLY A 723 17.89 -49.29 41.22
CA GLY A 723 16.96 -50.41 41.04
C GLY A 723 17.72 -51.74 40.99
N VAL A 724 17.33 -52.69 41.85
CA VAL A 724 17.86 -54.05 41.85
C VAL A 724 17.33 -54.78 40.61
N ALA A 725 18.21 -55.04 39.64
CA ALA A 725 18.02 -56.06 38.62
C ALA A 725 19.31 -56.89 38.52
N GLY A 726 19.26 -58.13 39.00
CA GLY A 726 20.37 -59.06 38.90
C GLY A 726 20.51 -59.66 37.51
N LEU A 727 21.76 -59.84 37.06
CA LEU A 727 22.33 -61.00 36.36
C LEU A 727 23.88 -60.80 36.24
N PRO A 728 24.71 -61.87 36.16
CA PRO A 728 26.14 -61.84 36.54
C PRO A 728 27.13 -61.66 35.37
N GLY A 729 28.34 -61.20 35.70
CA GLY A 729 29.52 -61.09 34.81
C GLY A 729 29.63 -59.68 34.19
N VAL A 730 30.75 -58.96 34.21
CA VAL A 730 32.14 -59.34 33.97
C VAL A 730 33.04 -58.32 34.70
N ALA A 731 34.18 -58.80 35.20
CA ALA A 731 35.21 -58.02 35.87
C ALA A 731 35.91 -57.00 34.95
N GLY A 732 36.43 -55.90 35.51
CA GLY A 732 37.52 -55.14 34.88
C GLY A 732 37.70 -53.68 35.31
N LEU A 733 38.68 -53.46 36.20
CA LEU A 733 39.65 -52.34 36.22
C LEU A 733 39.20 -50.92 36.68
N SER A 734 39.36 -50.67 37.99
CA SER A 734 40.28 -49.70 38.66
C SER A 734 40.78 -48.46 37.85
N VAL A 735 40.65 -47.16 38.23
CA VAL A 735 41.30 -46.28 39.28
C VAL A 735 41.26 -44.80 38.73
N PRO A 736 41.48 -43.66 39.45
CA PRO A 736 41.41 -43.28 40.88
C PRO A 736 40.49 -42.09 41.21
N ALA A 737 40.26 -41.92 42.51
CA ALA A 737 39.77 -40.70 43.15
C ALA A 737 40.82 -39.56 43.19
N VAL A 738 40.33 -38.31 43.16
CA VAL A 738 41.06 -37.14 43.63
C VAL A 738 40.12 -36.31 44.50
N SER A 739 40.41 -36.26 45.80
CA SER A 739 39.94 -35.21 46.71
C SER A 739 40.88 -34.00 46.62
N PRO A 740 40.40 -32.80 46.93
CA PRO A 740 40.86 -32.21 48.20
C PRO A 740 39.72 -31.51 48.96
N GLY A 741 39.77 -31.65 50.28
CA GLY A 741 38.90 -30.91 51.19
C GLY A 741 39.44 -29.52 51.52
N VAL A 742 38.52 -28.63 51.89
CA VAL A 742 38.78 -27.50 52.80
C VAL A 742 37.53 -27.33 53.66
N ALA A 743 37.72 -27.40 54.98
CA ALA A 743 36.70 -27.13 55.99
C ALA A 743 36.51 -25.62 56.17
N THR A 744 35.28 -25.13 56.27
CA THR A 744 34.96 -23.89 57.01
C THR A 744 33.56 -23.92 57.65
N ALA A 745 33.57 -23.71 58.97
CA ALA A 745 32.61 -23.06 59.86
C ALA A 745 31.09 -23.34 59.76
N SER A 746 30.59 -24.01 60.79
CA SER A 746 29.19 -24.04 61.22
C SER A 746 28.72 -22.68 61.76
N VAL A 747 27.60 -22.17 61.24
CA VAL A 747 26.80 -21.08 61.83
C VAL A 747 25.45 -21.67 62.25
N PRO A 748 24.92 -21.39 63.46
CA PRO A 748 23.73 -22.07 63.96
C PRO A 748 22.46 -21.59 63.25
N ALA A 749 21.60 -22.55 62.92
CA ALA A 749 20.31 -22.37 62.28
C ALA A 749 19.37 -21.53 63.18
N GLY A 750 19.12 -20.29 62.76
CA GLY A 750 17.92 -19.56 63.14
C GLY A 750 16.74 -20.07 62.30
N SER A 751 15.65 -20.45 62.98
CA SER A 751 14.41 -20.94 62.40
C SER A 751 13.75 -19.88 61.49
N ALA A 752 14.04 -19.93 60.19
CA ALA A 752 13.17 -19.40 59.15
C ALA A 752 12.26 -20.54 58.69
N GLY A 753 10.95 -20.29 58.63
CA GLY A 753 9.95 -21.32 58.28
C GLY A 753 10.32 -22.08 57.01
N ALA A 754 10.24 -23.41 57.08
CA ALA A 754 10.54 -24.30 55.97
C ALA A 754 9.74 -23.87 54.73
N ALA A 755 10.44 -23.39 53.70
CA ALA A 755 9.84 -23.23 52.38
C ALA A 755 9.36 -24.62 51.92
N GLU A 756 8.07 -24.73 51.58
CA GLU A 756 7.50 -25.96 51.01
C GLU A 756 8.25 -26.30 49.71
N SER A 757 9.21 -27.22 49.80
CA SER A 757 10.02 -27.69 48.67
C SER A 757 9.10 -28.25 47.58
N ARG A 758 9.12 -27.65 46.39
CA ARG A 758 8.28 -28.10 45.28
C ARG A 758 8.94 -29.22 44.49
N THR A 759 8.14 -30.15 43.99
CA THR A 759 8.61 -31.21 43.12
C THR A 759 7.92 -31.13 41.75
N TYR A 760 8.71 -30.99 40.69
CA TYR A 760 8.22 -31.03 39.31
C TYR A 760 8.61 -32.36 38.67
N LEU A 761 7.61 -33.17 38.35
CA LEU A 761 7.78 -34.40 37.57
C LEU A 761 7.59 -34.07 36.10
N VAL A 762 8.67 -34.11 35.32
CA VAL A 762 8.68 -33.77 33.89
C VAL A 762 8.91 -35.04 33.08
N VAL A 763 7.90 -35.47 32.34
CA VAL A 763 7.93 -36.74 31.59
C VAL A 763 7.87 -36.48 30.09
N PHE A 764 8.97 -36.76 29.41
CA PHE A 764 9.07 -36.63 27.96
C PHE A 764 8.67 -37.96 27.30
N GLY A 765 7.46 -38.03 26.76
CA GLY A 765 6.90 -39.25 26.17
C GLY A 765 6.25 -40.17 27.20
N MET A 766 5.31 -39.65 27.99
CA MET A 766 4.61 -40.36 29.07
C MET A 766 3.99 -41.69 28.60
N ASP A 767 3.47 -41.73 27.37
CA ASP A 767 2.84 -42.91 26.79
C ASP A 767 3.80 -44.09 26.55
N ALA A 768 5.11 -43.87 26.63
CA ALA A 768 6.10 -44.95 26.60
C ALA A 768 6.16 -45.74 27.92
N ALA A 769 5.70 -45.15 29.04
CA ALA A 769 5.63 -45.83 30.33
C ALA A 769 4.29 -46.54 30.58
N SER A 770 3.28 -46.41 29.71
CA SER A 770 1.93 -46.97 29.94
C SER A 770 1.97 -48.48 30.24
N GLY A 771 2.88 -49.24 29.62
CA GLY A 771 3.05 -50.67 29.92
C GLY A 771 3.51 -50.95 31.35
N VAL A 772 4.49 -50.19 31.85
CA VAL A 772 5.01 -50.32 33.22
C VAL A 772 4.01 -49.79 34.24
N LEU A 773 3.28 -48.72 33.91
CA LEU A 773 2.26 -48.15 34.78
C LEU A 773 0.97 -48.97 34.81
N ALA A 774 0.66 -49.75 33.78
CA ALA A 774 -0.48 -50.67 33.79
C ALA A 774 -0.27 -51.89 34.72
N ALA A 775 0.98 -52.24 35.04
CA ALA A 775 1.27 -53.37 35.92
C ALA A 775 0.74 -53.09 37.35
N ALA A 776 -0.14 -53.97 37.82
CA ALA A 776 -0.63 -53.94 39.18
C ALA A 776 0.44 -54.49 40.14
N ASP A 777 0.62 -53.79 41.26
CA ASP A 777 1.43 -54.28 42.37
C ASP A 777 0.75 -55.53 42.98
N PRO A 778 1.47 -56.66 43.14
CA PRO A 778 0.87 -57.92 43.60
C PRO A 778 0.29 -57.87 45.02
N ASP A 779 0.81 -56.97 45.88
CA ASP A 779 0.46 -56.89 47.29
C ASP A 779 -0.66 -55.87 47.54
N THR A 780 -0.65 -54.76 46.79
CA THR A 780 -1.62 -53.65 46.95
C THR A 780 -2.71 -53.66 45.88
N PHE A 781 -2.57 -54.46 44.83
CA PHE A 781 -3.43 -54.49 43.62
C PHE A 781 -3.54 -53.14 42.89
N ARG A 782 -2.75 -52.13 43.28
CA ARG A 782 -2.76 -50.80 42.65
C ARG A 782 -1.84 -50.77 41.45
N SER A 783 -2.34 -50.25 40.34
CA SER A 783 -1.51 -49.97 39.17
C SER A 783 -0.80 -48.62 39.29
N GLY A 784 0.23 -48.40 38.48
CA GLY A 784 0.87 -47.09 38.35
C GLY A 784 -0.05 -46.03 37.77
N HIS A 785 -1.05 -46.42 36.98
CA HIS A 785 -2.10 -45.49 36.55
C HIS A 785 -2.98 -45.04 37.72
N ASP A 786 -3.25 -45.90 38.71
CA ASP A 786 -4.02 -45.49 39.91
C ASP A 786 -3.25 -44.51 40.78
N ASP A 787 -1.93 -44.72 40.88
CA ASP A 787 -1.04 -43.79 41.59
C ASP A 787 -0.87 -42.47 40.82
N LEU A 788 -0.75 -42.51 39.49
CA LEU A 788 -0.75 -41.32 38.64
C LEU A 788 -2.03 -40.51 38.81
N ARG A 789 -3.20 -41.14 38.79
CA ARG A 789 -4.49 -40.47 39.02
C ARG A 789 -4.60 -39.88 40.42
N THR A 790 -4.03 -40.56 41.42
CA THR A 790 -3.96 -40.05 42.80
C THR A 790 -3.08 -38.80 42.84
N LEU A 791 -1.91 -38.85 42.19
CA LEU A 791 -0.99 -37.71 42.06
C LEU A 791 -1.65 -36.53 41.35
N LEU A 792 -2.39 -36.75 40.27
CA LEU A 792 -3.03 -35.67 39.53
C LEU A 792 -4.10 -34.91 40.35
N ARG A 793 -4.79 -35.63 41.25
CA ARG A 793 -5.82 -35.04 42.11
C ARG A 793 -5.26 -34.36 43.36
N GLN A 794 -4.23 -34.94 43.97
CA GLN A 794 -3.75 -34.53 45.30
C GLN A 794 -2.37 -33.87 45.28
N GLY A 795 -1.58 -34.10 44.23
CA GLY A 795 -0.20 -33.65 44.08
C GLY A 795 -0.03 -32.14 44.21
N PRO A 796 -0.84 -31.28 43.54
CA PRO A 796 -0.69 -29.83 43.66
C PRO A 796 -0.81 -29.34 45.10
N GLY A 797 -1.71 -29.93 45.89
CA GLY A 797 -1.87 -29.62 47.32
C GLY A 797 -0.66 -30.03 48.18
N GLN A 798 0.20 -30.90 47.67
CA GLN A 798 1.46 -31.35 48.29
C GLN A 798 2.68 -30.69 47.64
N GLY A 799 2.50 -29.69 46.77
CA GLY A 799 3.59 -29.04 46.04
C GLY A 799 4.20 -29.88 44.91
N VAL A 800 3.50 -30.93 44.46
CA VAL A 800 3.94 -31.82 43.38
C VAL A 800 3.16 -31.53 42.09
N HIS A 801 3.89 -31.27 41.00
CA HIS A 801 3.29 -30.96 39.71
C HIS A 801 3.85 -31.86 38.59
N LEU A 802 2.94 -32.48 37.83
CA LEU A 802 3.25 -33.15 36.58
C LEU A 802 3.27 -32.18 35.39
N LEU A 803 4.33 -32.28 34.58
CA LEU A 803 4.41 -31.78 33.22
C LEU A 803 4.72 -32.97 32.31
N GLY A 804 3.80 -33.35 31.43
CA GLY A 804 3.94 -34.57 30.62
C GLY A 804 3.68 -34.32 29.14
N TRP A 805 4.41 -35.02 28.27
CA TRP A 805 4.15 -35.04 26.84
C TRP A 805 3.65 -36.42 26.41
N TRP A 806 2.49 -36.47 25.76
CA TRP A 806 1.92 -37.67 25.16
C TRP A 806 1.89 -37.54 23.64
N ARG A 807 2.30 -38.60 22.93
CA ARG A 807 2.32 -38.62 21.46
C ARG A 807 0.95 -38.86 20.81
N GLY A 808 -0.14 -38.59 21.53
CA GLY A 808 -1.51 -38.70 21.01
C GLY A 808 -2.57 -38.45 22.08
N LEU A 809 -3.70 -37.86 21.68
CA LEU A 809 -4.77 -37.49 22.60
C LEU A 809 -5.46 -38.71 23.22
N ARG A 810 -5.65 -39.78 22.45
CA ARG A 810 -6.17 -41.05 22.97
C ARG A 810 -5.26 -41.68 24.03
N ARG A 811 -3.94 -41.62 23.84
CA ARG A 811 -2.96 -42.16 24.82
C ARG A 811 -3.04 -41.41 26.15
N LEU A 812 -3.16 -40.08 26.09
CA LEU A 812 -3.45 -39.27 27.29
C LEU A 812 -4.75 -39.75 27.95
N ALA A 813 -5.84 -39.88 27.20
CA ALA A 813 -7.12 -40.30 27.76
C ALA A 813 -7.03 -41.70 28.41
N ASP A 814 -6.33 -42.65 27.81
CA ASP A 814 -6.16 -44.00 28.33
C ASP A 814 -5.38 -44.00 29.66
N ASP A 815 -4.25 -43.28 29.74
CA ASP A 815 -3.46 -43.15 30.98
C ASP A 815 -4.25 -42.46 32.10
N LEU A 816 -5.05 -41.44 31.76
CA LEU A 816 -5.93 -40.76 32.70
C LEU A 816 -7.12 -41.63 33.16
N GLY A 817 -7.42 -42.76 32.49
CA GLY A 817 -8.55 -43.63 32.83
C GLY A 817 -9.87 -43.21 32.20
N GLY A 818 -9.80 -42.70 30.96
CA GLY A 818 -10.94 -42.29 30.15
C GLY A 818 -11.25 -40.81 30.22
N ALA A 819 -12.24 -40.40 29.43
CA ALA A 819 -12.64 -39.00 29.27
C ALA A 819 -13.23 -38.37 30.56
N HIS A 820 -13.56 -39.15 31.58
CA HIS A 820 -14.16 -38.68 32.83
C HIS A 820 -13.14 -37.98 33.74
N ASN A 821 -11.87 -38.39 33.67
CA ASN A 821 -10.78 -37.85 34.50
C ASN A 821 -9.99 -36.75 33.78
N ARG A 822 -10.52 -36.25 32.66
CA ARG A 822 -9.86 -35.23 31.84
C ARG A 822 -9.62 -33.93 32.60
N ASP A 823 -10.38 -33.67 33.67
CA ASP A 823 -10.28 -32.45 34.49
C ASP A 823 -9.18 -32.54 35.56
N ASP A 824 -8.57 -33.72 35.72
CA ASP A 824 -7.39 -33.93 36.56
C ASP A 824 -6.13 -33.28 35.94
N VAL A 825 -6.20 -32.78 34.69
CA VAL A 825 -5.16 -31.98 34.03
C VAL A 825 -5.76 -30.69 33.47
N ALA A 826 -5.46 -29.57 34.13
CA ALA A 826 -6.06 -28.28 33.80
C ALA A 826 -5.48 -27.63 32.52
N CYS A 827 -4.19 -27.81 32.24
CA CYS A 827 -3.56 -27.25 31.04
C CYS A 827 -3.30 -28.32 29.98
N LEU A 828 -3.82 -28.08 28.78
CA LEU A 828 -3.54 -28.90 27.60
C LEU A 828 -2.93 -28.03 26.50
N VAL A 829 -1.74 -28.40 26.02
CA VAL A 829 -1.11 -27.84 24.81
C VAL A 829 -1.22 -28.88 23.71
N ALA A 830 -2.10 -28.63 22.73
CA ALA A 830 -2.34 -29.55 21.62
C ALA A 830 -1.53 -29.16 20.38
N LEU A 831 -0.55 -29.99 20.02
CA LEU A 831 0.35 -29.84 18.87
C LEU A 831 -0.11 -30.75 17.73
N ASN A 832 -0.46 -30.17 16.58
CA ASN A 832 -0.84 -30.91 15.37
C ASN A 832 -1.96 -31.95 15.58
N VAL A 833 -2.86 -31.74 16.55
CA VAL A 833 -4.03 -32.60 16.80
C VAL A 833 -5.20 -32.13 15.94
N PRO A 834 -5.91 -33.01 15.20
CA PRO A 834 -7.08 -32.60 14.41
C PRO A 834 -8.16 -31.91 15.26
N GLY A 835 -8.68 -30.79 14.77
CA GLY A 835 -9.71 -29.99 15.47
C GLY A 835 -10.97 -30.78 15.83
N ALA A 836 -11.37 -31.74 14.99
CA ALA A 836 -12.52 -32.62 15.28
C ALA A 836 -12.26 -33.56 16.46
N GLU A 837 -11.07 -34.15 16.56
CA GLU A 837 -10.69 -35.02 17.68
C GLU A 837 -10.58 -34.23 18.98
N LEU A 838 -9.93 -33.06 18.91
CA LEU A 838 -9.79 -32.16 20.04
C LEU A 838 -11.14 -31.59 20.49
N GLY A 839 -12.01 -31.23 19.54
CA GLY A 839 -13.37 -30.77 19.79
C GLY A 839 -14.21 -31.81 20.53
N LEU A 840 -14.15 -33.08 20.12
CA LEU A 840 -14.79 -34.19 20.86
C LEU A 840 -14.25 -34.31 22.28
N HIS A 841 -12.93 -34.21 22.46
CA HIS A 841 -12.30 -34.29 23.78
C HIS A 841 -12.68 -33.10 24.69
N LEU A 842 -12.90 -31.91 24.12
CA LEU A 842 -13.28 -30.70 24.85
C LEU A 842 -14.80 -30.52 25.01
N GLY A 843 -15.61 -31.27 24.25
CA GLY A 843 -17.06 -31.02 24.15
C GLY A 843 -17.40 -29.76 23.33
N VAL A 844 -16.54 -29.37 22.38
CA VAL A 844 -16.71 -28.23 21.50
C VAL A 844 -16.92 -28.73 20.07
N HIS A 845 -18.14 -28.59 19.55
CA HIS A 845 -18.51 -29.17 18.25
C HIS A 845 -17.92 -28.45 17.03
N ASP A 846 -17.61 -27.16 17.14
CA ASP A 846 -17.13 -26.31 16.03
C ASP A 846 -15.84 -25.57 16.45
N LEU A 847 -14.80 -26.34 16.77
CA LEU A 847 -13.51 -25.78 17.18
C LEU A 847 -12.77 -25.21 15.95
N ALA A 848 -12.62 -23.88 15.92
CA ALA A 848 -11.95 -23.14 14.84
C ALA A 848 -10.42 -23.33 14.86
N TYR A 849 -9.95 -24.55 14.57
CA TYR A 849 -8.53 -24.91 14.61
C TYR A 849 -8.19 -25.94 13.52
N ALA A 850 -7.17 -25.62 12.72
CA ALA A 850 -6.56 -26.54 11.77
C ALA A 850 -5.15 -26.93 12.27
N PRO A 851 -4.83 -28.23 12.36
CA PRO A 851 -3.50 -28.67 12.77
C PRO A 851 -2.46 -28.32 11.71
N ARG A 852 -1.31 -27.80 12.15
CA ARG A 852 -0.18 -27.43 11.29
C ARG A 852 1.12 -27.31 12.10
N PRO A 853 2.29 -27.33 11.43
CA PRO A 853 3.57 -27.06 12.08
C PRO A 853 3.57 -25.71 12.80
N ASP A 854 4.35 -25.63 13.89
CA ASP A 854 4.62 -24.39 14.65
C ASP A 854 3.39 -23.66 15.19
N ARG A 855 2.25 -24.36 15.29
CA ARG A 855 1.04 -23.86 15.95
C ARG A 855 0.51 -24.89 16.91
N ALA A 856 0.05 -24.40 18.07
CA ALA A 856 -0.56 -25.22 19.10
C ALA A 856 -1.80 -24.55 19.65
N LEU A 857 -2.73 -25.35 20.16
CA LEU A 857 -3.85 -24.85 20.93
C LEU A 857 -3.54 -24.98 22.42
N LEU A 858 -3.44 -23.86 23.13
CA LEU A 858 -3.37 -23.83 24.58
C LEU A 858 -4.78 -23.76 25.16
N ILE A 859 -5.11 -24.71 26.02
CA ILE A 859 -6.39 -24.81 26.72
C ILE A 859 -6.11 -24.79 28.21
N ASP A 860 -6.61 -23.78 28.92
CA ASP A 860 -6.71 -23.79 30.39
C ASP A 860 -8.17 -23.97 30.77
N ARG A 861 -8.45 -25.10 31.43
CA ARG A 861 -9.82 -25.51 31.80
C ARG A 861 -10.34 -24.81 33.04
N HIS A 862 -9.46 -24.28 33.89
CA HIS A 862 -9.89 -23.55 35.08
C HIS A 862 -10.40 -22.15 34.73
N ASP A 863 -9.79 -21.49 33.75
CA ASP A 863 -10.26 -20.19 33.25
C ASP A 863 -11.09 -20.27 31.96
N GLN A 864 -11.32 -21.49 31.45
CA GLN A 864 -12.06 -21.81 30.22
C GLN A 864 -11.52 -21.05 29.00
N ARG A 865 -10.20 -20.81 28.95
CA ARG A 865 -9.57 -20.12 27.82
C ARG A 865 -8.96 -21.11 26.86
N ILE A 866 -9.25 -20.87 25.59
CA ILE A 866 -8.63 -21.55 24.45
C ILE A 866 -7.90 -20.48 23.63
N ARG A 867 -6.61 -20.67 23.37
CA ARG A 867 -5.77 -19.73 22.63
C ARG A 867 -4.92 -20.46 21.61
N LEU A 868 -4.82 -19.92 20.40
CA LEU A 868 -3.79 -20.33 19.47
C LEU A 868 -2.46 -19.72 19.90
N ILE A 869 -1.41 -20.53 19.92
CA ILE A 869 -0.06 -20.13 20.30
C ILE A 869 0.95 -20.57 19.24
N VAL A 870 2.06 -19.85 19.15
CA VAL A 870 3.33 -20.34 18.59
C VAL A 870 4.07 -21.00 19.75
N PRO A 871 4.19 -22.34 19.80
CA PRO A 871 4.87 -23.04 20.89
C PRO A 871 6.35 -22.66 20.94
N PHE A 872 6.95 -22.66 22.12
CA PHE A 872 8.39 -22.46 22.23
C PHE A 872 9.15 -23.67 21.68
N ALA A 873 10.08 -23.43 20.77
CA ALA A 873 10.92 -24.43 20.11
C ALA A 873 12.29 -23.83 19.75
N ARG A 874 13.35 -24.63 19.59
CA ARG A 874 14.67 -24.18 19.08
C ARG A 874 14.76 -24.33 17.55
N ASP A 875 15.59 -23.49 16.92
CA ASP A 875 15.91 -23.61 15.49
C ASP A 875 16.54 -24.98 15.16
N GLY A 876 16.09 -25.62 14.08
CA GLY A 876 16.63 -26.90 13.61
C GLY A 876 15.79 -28.15 13.90
N HIS A 877 14.60 -28.02 14.50
CA HIS A 877 13.59 -29.09 14.59
C HIS A 877 12.39 -28.82 13.67
N GLY A 878 12.68 -28.40 12.43
CA GLY A 878 11.67 -28.30 11.37
C GLY A 878 11.08 -29.68 11.03
N PRO A 879 9.97 -29.73 10.28
CA PRO A 879 9.19 -30.96 10.04
C PRO A 879 9.92 -32.06 9.25
N ASP A 880 11.08 -31.78 8.66
CA ASP A 880 11.87 -32.73 7.90
C ASP A 880 13.04 -33.26 8.75
N GLY A 881 12.70 -34.11 9.71
CA GLY A 881 13.66 -35.06 10.28
C GLY A 881 13.79 -36.28 9.35
N GLU A 882 14.34 -36.08 8.15
CA GLU A 882 14.99 -37.16 7.40
C GLU A 882 16.50 -37.04 7.66
N ASP A 883 16.97 -37.77 8.67
CA ASP A 883 18.33 -38.36 8.67
C ASP A 883 18.19 -39.83 8.29
#